data_AF-A0A2J6QK02-F1
#
_entry.id   AF-A0A2J6QK02-F1
#
_cell.length_a   1.000
_cell.length_b   1.000
_cell.length_c   1.000
_cell.angle_alpha   90.00
_cell.angle_beta   90.00
_cell.angle_gamma   90.00
#
_symmetry.space_group_name_H-M   'P 1'
#
loop_
_entity.id
_entity.type
_entity.pdbx_description
1 polymer ?
#
loop_
_entity_poly.entity_id
_entity_poly.type
_entity_poly.pdbx_seq_one_letter_code
_entity_poly.pdbx_strand_id
1 'polypeptide(L)'
;MSKSDKTIIELEKPGLKAHGIFKKGKEDLRQLKPLIVLIHGGGCNASYFDNDFHSVPAAFNEAGFDALSINRTGYAGNPIPDTPQPVLDSVPLYSSLIKKAYEEHSNGKHGIVLIGHSLGAVTALSIAAFKDEELPLLGVSALGIIPAKDHPAGLVDMLRTDPENPRFVVEPSPEAIETFMGPPSVIDPEMLVHPSMPQIFEPGLKSELLEWWGSAWYNRFVNEVAPGVRVPLQFLAAEFELGWKGKEEGQPIFDNAAGLFTNTPKLDARILPGGGHNFEFSRNSSLLQRAREDFTNDLYTALPLQISSSLKDDPAAFEQIPLLDFALANNPPTKPKFLESLRRAVVNVGFFYIKNTPISPATRETLIKKGIEILELPLEEKLKIEMANSKHFLGYARLGTEITALKPDYREQFDFATEVPAPGPNEPPWHNLRGPNQWPDESVIPGFRVAVENYMDEIQSLAISFSRLIAEALDMHPNSFDKFFDTPQHNKLKLVKYPAPPPDAEIPEGGIQGVGTHKDGSFLTFLLQATPHTGLEIQNKNGVWVKAPPIPGTLVINIGRSLQALTKGVCTATTHRVNLSPENYVSADGTSFGPRYSFPVFQGIKTDGTDNSLEIPQHIKDLVKDEKVRSEAEATFDKMFGESVREAVFISRITSYQDVGTRWYPDLLKKALEEQGKFRAAA
;
A
#
# COMPACT_ATOMS: atom_id res chain seq x y z
N MET A 1 -28.52 17.21 -10.08
CA MET A 1 -28.46 16.17 -11.14
C MET A 1 -29.83 15.53 -11.29
N SER A 2 -30.27 15.20 -12.51
CA SER A 2 -31.62 14.65 -12.77
C SER A 2 -31.80 13.29 -12.09
N LYS A 3 -33.06 12.98 -11.71
CA LYS A 3 -33.50 11.73 -11.07
C LYS A 3 -33.34 10.45 -11.94
N SER A 4 -32.53 10.44 -13.00
CA SER A 4 -32.70 9.49 -14.13
C SER A 4 -31.59 8.46 -14.43
N ASP A 5 -30.57 8.26 -13.60
CA ASP A 5 -29.55 7.19 -13.82
C ASP A 5 -29.57 6.13 -12.70
N LYS A 6 -30.76 5.66 -12.31
CA LYS A 6 -30.89 4.52 -11.37
C LYS A 6 -31.01 3.22 -12.17
N THR A 7 -30.11 2.28 -11.93
CA THR A 7 -30.20 0.92 -12.47
C THR A 7 -30.63 -0.03 -11.36
N ILE A 8 -31.71 -0.78 -11.59
CA ILE A 8 -32.15 -1.84 -10.67
C ILE A 8 -31.47 -3.14 -11.08
N ILE A 9 -30.82 -3.78 -10.12
CA ILE A 9 -30.15 -5.06 -10.30
C ILE A 9 -30.87 -6.07 -9.42
N GLU A 10 -31.42 -7.13 -10.01
CA GLU A 10 -32.17 -8.15 -9.27
C GLU A 10 -31.43 -9.49 -9.30
N LEU A 11 -31.59 -10.26 -8.23
CA LEU A 11 -31.14 -11.63 -8.16
C LEU A 11 -32.11 -12.48 -7.32
N GLU A 12 -32.33 -13.71 -7.79
CA GLU A 12 -33.22 -14.68 -7.17
C GLU A 12 -32.51 -16.04 -7.08
N LYS A 13 -32.60 -16.65 -5.90
CA LYS A 13 -32.18 -18.03 -5.60
C LYS A 13 -33.38 -18.75 -4.96
N PRO A 14 -33.43 -20.09 -4.91
CA PRO A 14 -34.55 -20.79 -4.29
C PRO A 14 -34.85 -20.26 -2.87
N GLY A 15 -36.06 -19.76 -2.65
CA GLY A 15 -36.52 -19.21 -1.37
C GLY A 15 -35.99 -17.82 -0.98
N LEU A 16 -35.14 -17.19 -1.82
CA LEU A 16 -34.47 -15.92 -1.50
C LEU A 16 -34.47 -14.97 -2.71
N LYS A 17 -34.88 -13.72 -2.49
CA LYS A 17 -34.85 -12.68 -3.52
C LYS A 17 -34.44 -11.35 -2.94
N ALA A 18 -33.56 -10.66 -3.66
CA ALA A 18 -33.07 -9.34 -3.31
C ALA A 18 -32.87 -8.51 -4.58
N HIS A 19 -32.88 -7.19 -4.40
CA HIS A 19 -32.53 -6.26 -5.47
C HIS A 19 -31.69 -5.11 -4.94
N GLY A 20 -30.86 -4.55 -5.80
CA GLY A 20 -30.01 -3.40 -5.51
C GLY A 20 -30.32 -2.23 -6.42
N ILE A 21 -30.21 -1.03 -5.88
CA ILE A 21 -30.32 0.23 -6.60
C ILE A 21 -28.91 0.75 -6.84
N PHE A 22 -28.45 0.66 -8.08
CA PHE A 22 -27.14 1.14 -8.50
C PHE A 22 -27.21 2.58 -8.98
N LYS A 23 -26.30 3.42 -8.48
CA LYS A 23 -26.10 4.80 -8.91
C LYS A 23 -24.64 5.02 -9.28
N LYS A 24 -24.43 5.63 -10.44
CA LYS A 24 -23.11 5.95 -10.96
C LYS A 24 -22.52 7.18 -10.27
N GLY A 25 -21.22 7.13 -10.00
CA GLY A 25 -20.44 8.31 -9.59
C GLY A 25 -20.21 9.29 -10.75
N LYS A 26 -19.77 10.50 -10.43
CA LYS A 26 -19.38 11.52 -11.42
C LYS A 26 -18.31 11.02 -12.39
N GLU A 27 -18.61 11.10 -13.69
CA GLU A 27 -17.82 10.49 -14.76
C GLU A 27 -16.34 10.90 -14.77
N ASP A 28 -16.05 12.18 -14.50
CA ASP A 28 -14.71 12.76 -14.44
C ASP A 28 -13.90 12.35 -13.21
N LEU A 29 -14.56 11.93 -12.14
CA LEU A 29 -13.94 11.56 -10.86
C LEU A 29 -13.96 10.04 -10.59
N ARG A 30 -14.61 9.26 -11.47
CA ARG A 30 -14.90 7.83 -11.27
C ARG A 30 -13.72 6.90 -11.48
N GLN A 31 -12.66 7.37 -12.15
CA GLN A 31 -11.48 6.54 -12.39
C GLN A 31 -10.82 6.16 -11.05
N LEU A 32 -10.44 4.89 -10.90
CA LEU A 32 -9.70 4.39 -9.74
C LEU A 32 -10.49 4.31 -8.41
N LYS A 33 -11.82 4.49 -8.42
CA LYS A 33 -12.66 4.43 -7.21
C LYS A 33 -13.32 3.06 -7.01
N PRO A 34 -13.36 2.51 -5.79
CA PRO A 34 -14.09 1.29 -5.48
C PRO A 34 -15.61 1.46 -5.60
N LEU A 35 -16.31 0.33 -5.73
CA LEU A 35 -17.75 0.27 -5.55
C LEU A 35 -18.10 0.35 -4.05
N ILE A 36 -18.97 1.28 -3.68
CA ILE A 36 -19.56 1.36 -2.34
C ILE A 36 -20.84 0.53 -2.32
N VAL A 37 -20.93 -0.39 -1.37
CA VAL A 37 -22.14 -1.21 -1.18
C VAL A 37 -22.77 -0.87 0.16
N LEU A 38 -24.03 -0.46 0.13
CA LEU A 38 -24.79 -0.04 1.30
C LEU A 38 -25.82 -1.12 1.65
N ILE A 39 -25.79 -1.62 2.89
CA ILE A 39 -26.65 -2.71 3.37
C ILE A 39 -27.39 -2.26 4.63
N HIS A 40 -28.70 -2.11 4.54
CA HIS A 40 -29.53 -1.53 5.61
C HIS A 40 -29.82 -2.53 6.75
N GLY A 41 -30.22 -2.01 7.91
CA GLY A 41 -30.58 -2.77 9.10
C GLY A 41 -31.91 -3.52 9.03
N GLY A 42 -32.31 -4.10 10.17
CA GLY A 42 -33.65 -4.66 10.34
C GLY A 42 -34.68 -3.55 10.58
N GLY A 43 -35.90 -3.72 10.06
CA GLY A 43 -36.97 -2.75 10.23
C GLY A 43 -36.86 -1.50 9.34
N CYS A 44 -35.97 -1.51 8.35
CA CYS A 44 -35.84 -0.46 7.34
C CYS A 44 -35.55 -1.06 5.96
N ASN A 45 -35.50 -0.21 4.93
CA ASN A 45 -35.10 -0.57 3.56
C ASN A 45 -33.94 0.33 3.07
N ALA A 46 -33.53 0.19 1.81
CA ALA A 46 -32.42 0.95 1.21
C ALA A 46 -32.59 2.48 1.28
N SER A 47 -33.82 2.99 1.44
CA SER A 47 -34.11 4.43 1.63
C SER A 47 -33.55 4.96 2.95
N TYR A 48 -33.18 4.08 3.88
CA TYR A 48 -32.41 4.42 5.07
C TYR A 48 -31.14 5.21 4.73
N PHE A 49 -30.43 4.79 3.67
CA PHE A 49 -29.24 5.48 3.20
C PHE A 49 -29.52 6.54 2.13
N ASP A 50 -30.69 6.51 1.49
CA ASP A 50 -31.03 7.34 0.33
C ASP A 50 -32.47 7.82 0.36
N ASN A 51 -32.69 8.98 0.97
CA ASN A 51 -33.98 9.65 1.07
C ASN A 51 -33.84 11.14 0.74
N ASP A 52 -34.95 11.89 0.82
CA ASP A 52 -35.03 13.28 0.37
C ASP A 52 -34.18 14.26 1.21
N PHE A 53 -33.86 13.93 2.45
CA PHE A 53 -33.09 14.81 3.35
C PHE A 53 -31.70 14.27 3.70
N HIS A 54 -31.43 12.99 3.41
CA HIS A 54 -30.13 12.36 3.62
C HIS A 54 -29.84 11.33 2.52
N SER A 55 -28.66 11.43 1.89
CA SER A 55 -28.23 10.48 0.87
C SER A 55 -26.73 10.18 0.95
N VAL A 56 -26.39 9.06 1.59
CA VAL A 56 -25.04 8.47 1.58
C VAL A 56 -24.56 8.17 0.16
N PRO A 57 -25.34 7.53 -0.74
CA PRO A 57 -24.85 7.27 -2.08
C PRO A 57 -24.65 8.58 -2.86
N ALA A 58 -25.45 9.63 -2.66
CA ALA A 58 -25.19 10.91 -3.31
C ALA A 58 -23.86 11.54 -2.86
N ALA A 59 -23.54 11.49 -1.56
CA ALA A 59 -22.27 11.98 -1.04
C ALA A 59 -21.07 11.26 -1.70
N PHE A 60 -21.14 9.94 -1.80
CA PHE A 60 -20.13 9.13 -2.49
C PHE A 60 -20.10 9.36 -4.02
N ASN A 61 -21.27 9.47 -4.67
CA ASN A 61 -21.35 9.72 -6.11
C ASN A 61 -20.77 11.09 -6.49
N GLU A 62 -20.99 12.12 -5.68
CA GLU A 62 -20.40 13.45 -5.84
C GLU A 62 -18.87 13.44 -5.76
N ALA A 63 -18.30 12.49 -5.01
CA ALA A 63 -16.86 12.21 -4.91
C ALA A 63 -16.34 11.20 -5.95
N GLY A 64 -17.18 10.79 -6.91
CA GLY A 64 -16.82 9.90 -8.01
C GLY A 64 -17.02 8.40 -7.76
N PHE A 65 -17.46 7.98 -6.57
CA PHE A 65 -17.66 6.56 -6.29
C PHE A 65 -18.98 6.06 -6.88
N ASP A 66 -18.99 4.84 -7.40
CA ASP A 66 -20.24 4.14 -7.66
C ASP A 66 -20.85 3.64 -6.34
N ALA A 67 -22.17 3.60 -6.27
CA ALA A 67 -22.88 3.13 -5.09
C ALA A 67 -23.98 2.13 -5.44
N LEU A 68 -24.03 1.03 -4.69
CA LEU A 68 -25.09 0.02 -4.74
C LEU A 68 -25.80 -0.02 -3.39
N SER A 69 -27.06 0.40 -3.34
CA SER A 69 -27.90 0.24 -2.14
C SER A 69 -28.73 -1.04 -2.25
N ILE A 70 -28.50 -2.02 -1.38
CA ILE A 70 -29.19 -3.31 -1.41
C ILE A 70 -30.48 -3.24 -0.59
N ASN A 71 -31.60 -3.59 -1.21
CA ASN A 71 -32.82 -3.98 -0.51
C ASN A 71 -32.74 -5.47 -0.16
N ARG A 72 -32.66 -5.76 1.14
CA ARG A 72 -32.50 -7.12 1.67
C ARG A 72 -33.75 -7.98 1.42
N THR A 73 -33.58 -9.28 1.54
CA THR A 73 -34.68 -10.24 1.50
C THR A 73 -35.76 -9.89 2.54
N GLY A 74 -37.03 -9.95 2.15
CA GLY A 74 -38.16 -9.60 3.01
C GLY A 74 -38.40 -8.10 3.25
N TYR A 75 -37.65 -7.20 2.60
CA TYR A 75 -37.86 -5.74 2.66
C TYR A 75 -38.07 -5.17 1.26
N ALA A 76 -38.69 -3.98 1.16
CA ALA A 76 -38.96 -3.29 -0.10
C ALA A 76 -39.67 -4.16 -1.15
N GLY A 77 -40.64 -4.97 -0.70
CA GLY A 77 -41.41 -5.87 -1.57
C GLY A 77 -40.73 -7.20 -1.91
N ASN A 78 -39.49 -7.44 -1.46
CA ASN A 78 -38.90 -8.78 -1.55
C ASN A 78 -39.65 -9.77 -0.65
N PRO A 79 -39.83 -11.04 -1.06
CA PRO A 79 -40.46 -12.08 -0.25
C PRO A 79 -39.66 -12.35 1.02
N ILE A 80 -40.37 -12.76 2.09
CA ILE A 80 -39.75 -13.22 3.33
C ILE A 80 -38.93 -14.48 3.04
N PRO A 81 -37.67 -14.57 3.47
CA PRO A 81 -36.88 -15.79 3.36
C PRO A 81 -37.58 -17.02 3.92
N ASP A 82 -37.65 -18.08 3.11
CA ASP A 82 -38.15 -19.39 3.55
C ASP A 82 -36.97 -20.32 3.87
N THR A 83 -36.29 -20.04 4.98
CA THR A 83 -35.09 -20.77 5.40
C THR A 83 -34.85 -20.64 6.91
N PRO A 84 -34.25 -21.65 7.59
CA PRO A 84 -34.05 -21.61 9.04
C PRO A 84 -32.99 -20.59 9.51
N GLN A 85 -32.11 -20.11 8.63
CA GLN A 85 -31.02 -19.17 8.95
C GLN A 85 -30.99 -18.01 7.93
N PRO A 86 -32.04 -17.16 7.90
CA PRO A 86 -32.24 -16.15 6.87
C PRO A 86 -31.09 -15.16 6.69
N VAL A 87 -30.37 -14.80 7.75
CA VAL A 87 -29.20 -13.91 7.67
C VAL A 87 -28.07 -14.62 6.93
N LEU A 88 -27.72 -15.84 7.34
CA LEU A 88 -26.65 -16.64 6.72
C LEU A 88 -26.95 -17.05 5.30
N ASP A 89 -28.11 -17.65 5.07
CA ASP A 89 -28.46 -18.25 3.79
C ASP A 89 -28.58 -17.19 2.70
N SER A 90 -28.82 -15.93 3.09
CA SER A 90 -28.84 -14.79 2.17
C SER A 90 -27.44 -14.26 1.81
N VAL A 91 -26.38 -14.58 2.56
CA VAL A 91 -25.00 -14.11 2.28
C VAL A 91 -24.57 -14.46 0.84
N PRO A 92 -24.70 -15.72 0.35
CA PRO A 92 -24.37 -16.04 -1.04
C PRO A 92 -25.24 -15.30 -2.05
N LEU A 93 -26.50 -14.98 -1.75
CA LEU A 93 -27.35 -14.18 -2.65
C LEU A 93 -26.79 -12.76 -2.77
N TYR A 94 -26.49 -12.11 -1.64
CA TYR A 94 -25.94 -10.76 -1.63
C TYR A 94 -24.56 -10.69 -2.29
N SER A 95 -23.68 -11.67 -2.04
CA SER A 95 -22.37 -11.75 -2.71
C SER A 95 -22.51 -11.80 -4.22
N SER A 96 -23.41 -12.65 -4.74
CA SER A 96 -23.68 -12.74 -6.19
C SER A 96 -24.31 -11.47 -6.76
N LEU A 97 -25.20 -10.81 -6.01
CA LEU A 97 -25.81 -9.54 -6.43
C LEU A 97 -24.76 -8.42 -6.50
N ILE A 98 -23.88 -8.34 -5.49
CA ILE A 98 -22.77 -7.40 -5.44
C ILE A 98 -21.80 -7.65 -6.59
N LYS A 99 -21.44 -8.91 -6.85
CA LYS A 99 -20.58 -9.29 -7.96
C LYS A 99 -21.14 -8.83 -9.29
N LYS A 100 -22.43 -9.10 -9.53
CA LYS A 100 -23.13 -8.65 -10.74
C LYS A 100 -23.06 -7.13 -10.90
N ALA A 101 -23.33 -6.37 -9.84
CA ALA A 101 -23.19 -4.92 -9.86
C ALA A 101 -21.76 -4.44 -10.13
N TYR A 102 -20.79 -5.11 -9.50
CA TYR A 102 -19.38 -4.81 -9.65
C TYR A 102 -18.88 -5.06 -11.08
N GLU A 103 -19.25 -6.19 -11.68
CA GLU A 103 -18.78 -6.60 -13.01
C GLU A 103 -19.54 -5.94 -14.16
N GLU A 104 -20.86 -5.79 -14.05
CA GLU A 104 -21.71 -5.32 -15.17
C GLU A 104 -21.96 -3.81 -15.17
N HIS A 105 -21.86 -3.15 -14.00
CA HIS A 105 -22.28 -1.75 -13.85
C HIS A 105 -21.19 -0.83 -13.31
N SER A 106 -20.31 -1.32 -12.43
CA SER A 106 -19.16 -0.57 -11.92
C SER A 106 -17.97 -0.60 -12.88
N ASN A 107 -16.89 0.15 -12.57
CA ASN A 107 -15.64 0.06 -13.34
C ASN A 107 -14.89 -1.27 -13.16
N GLY A 108 -15.36 -2.18 -12.28
CA GLY A 108 -14.94 -3.58 -12.18
C GLY A 108 -13.47 -3.83 -11.82
N LYS A 109 -12.74 -2.78 -11.42
CA LYS A 109 -11.27 -2.78 -11.35
C LYS A 109 -10.68 -2.37 -10.01
N HIS A 110 -11.46 -1.72 -9.15
CA HIS A 110 -10.91 -0.95 -8.03
C HIS A 110 -11.42 -1.41 -6.67
N GLY A 111 -11.97 -2.62 -6.58
CA GLY A 111 -12.40 -3.23 -5.34
C GLY A 111 -13.74 -2.74 -4.82
N ILE A 112 -14.13 -3.25 -3.66
CA ILE A 112 -15.45 -3.07 -3.06
C ILE A 112 -15.30 -2.68 -1.58
N VAL A 113 -16.01 -1.67 -1.14
CA VAL A 113 -16.16 -1.31 0.27
C VAL A 113 -17.59 -1.59 0.70
N LEU A 114 -17.76 -2.44 1.73
CA LEU A 114 -19.07 -2.73 2.30
C LEU A 114 -19.36 -1.77 3.45
N ILE A 115 -20.53 -1.15 3.45
CA ILE A 115 -21.02 -0.31 4.53
C ILE A 115 -22.35 -0.87 5.00
N GLY A 116 -22.40 -1.29 6.25
CA GLY A 116 -23.59 -1.87 6.84
C GLY A 116 -24.02 -1.14 8.10
N HIS A 117 -25.33 -1.15 8.33
CA HIS A 117 -25.97 -0.71 9.56
C HIS A 117 -26.73 -1.89 10.19
N SER A 118 -26.62 -2.08 11.51
CA SER A 118 -27.39 -3.08 12.26
C SER A 118 -27.28 -4.48 11.62
N LEU A 119 -28.37 -5.21 11.38
CA LEU A 119 -28.33 -6.51 10.68
C LEU A 119 -27.69 -6.46 9.27
N GLY A 120 -27.67 -5.30 8.62
CA GLY A 120 -26.91 -5.08 7.39
C GLY A 120 -25.40 -5.06 7.63
N ALA A 121 -24.93 -4.55 8.77
CA ALA A 121 -23.54 -4.67 9.21
C ALA A 121 -23.15 -6.12 9.51
N VAL A 122 -24.06 -6.89 10.12
CA VAL A 122 -23.89 -8.33 10.31
C VAL A 122 -23.69 -9.03 8.96
N THR A 123 -24.55 -8.74 8.00
CA THR A 123 -24.46 -9.27 6.63
C THR A 123 -23.13 -8.89 5.98
N ALA A 124 -22.71 -7.61 6.07
CA ALA A 124 -21.45 -7.13 5.51
C ALA A 124 -20.23 -7.85 6.11
N LEU A 125 -20.21 -8.05 7.44
CA LEU A 125 -19.16 -8.81 8.10
C LEU A 125 -19.17 -10.29 7.69
N SER A 126 -20.34 -10.91 7.56
CA SER A 126 -20.44 -12.29 7.10
C SER A 126 -19.95 -12.47 5.66
N ILE A 127 -20.26 -11.54 4.75
CA ILE A 127 -19.71 -11.52 3.38
C ILE A 127 -18.17 -11.44 3.44
N ALA A 128 -17.63 -10.57 4.28
CA ALA A 128 -16.18 -10.40 4.42
C ALA A 128 -15.48 -11.59 5.09
N ALA A 129 -16.14 -12.26 6.02
CA ALA A 129 -15.59 -13.37 6.79
C ALA A 129 -15.59 -14.69 6.02
N PHE A 130 -16.69 -15.00 5.32
CA PHE A 130 -16.85 -16.26 4.62
C PHE A 130 -16.19 -16.30 3.24
N LYS A 131 -15.53 -15.19 2.85
CA LYS A 131 -14.70 -15.01 1.65
C LYS A 131 -15.04 -16.01 0.55
N ASP A 132 -16.07 -15.70 -0.23
CA ASP A 132 -16.12 -16.21 -1.59
C ASP A 132 -14.89 -15.63 -2.30
N GLU A 133 -14.07 -16.45 -2.95
CA GLU A 133 -12.90 -15.99 -3.72
C GLU A 133 -13.27 -15.06 -4.90
N GLU A 134 -14.54 -14.64 -4.99
CA GLU A 134 -15.15 -13.91 -6.09
C GLU A 134 -15.20 -12.38 -5.90
N LEU A 135 -15.19 -11.85 -4.67
CA LEU A 135 -15.32 -10.40 -4.43
C LEU A 135 -13.99 -9.73 -4.04
N PRO A 136 -13.52 -8.71 -4.77
CA PRO A 136 -12.32 -7.96 -4.42
C PRO A 136 -12.59 -6.94 -3.29
N LEU A 137 -12.88 -7.44 -2.09
CA LEU A 137 -13.17 -6.60 -0.91
C LEU A 137 -11.93 -5.84 -0.44
N LEU A 138 -12.12 -4.56 -0.15
CA LEU A 138 -11.09 -3.66 0.36
C LEU A 138 -11.22 -3.39 1.84
N GLY A 139 -12.46 -3.39 2.35
CA GLY A 139 -12.74 -3.17 3.76
C GLY A 139 -14.23 -3.13 4.03
N VAL A 140 -14.56 -3.12 5.32
CA VAL A 140 -15.94 -3.09 5.82
C VAL A 140 -16.08 -1.96 6.84
N SER A 141 -17.13 -1.15 6.71
CA SER A 141 -17.60 -0.21 7.74
C SER A 141 -18.89 -0.77 8.33
N ALA A 142 -18.86 -1.12 9.61
CA ALA A 142 -19.95 -1.76 10.32
C ALA A 142 -20.39 -0.88 11.49
N LEU A 143 -21.66 -0.46 11.50
CA LEU A 143 -22.23 0.35 12.58
C LEU A 143 -23.33 -0.42 13.33
N GLY A 144 -23.30 -0.33 14.66
CA GLY A 144 -24.45 -0.67 15.50
C GLY A 144 -24.68 -2.17 15.66
N ILE A 145 -23.60 -2.93 15.86
CA ILE A 145 -23.65 -4.38 16.05
C ILE A 145 -22.86 -4.81 17.29
N ILE A 146 -23.55 -5.45 18.23
CA ILE A 146 -22.95 -6.01 19.44
C ILE A 146 -23.42 -7.46 19.59
N PRO A 147 -22.51 -8.45 19.69
CA PRO A 147 -22.90 -9.85 19.80
C PRO A 147 -23.85 -10.11 20.96
N ALA A 148 -24.89 -10.90 20.70
CA ALA A 148 -26.06 -11.08 21.57
C ALA A 148 -25.77 -11.41 23.05
N LYS A 149 -24.78 -12.24 23.40
CA LYS A 149 -24.52 -12.58 24.82
C LYS A 149 -23.95 -11.42 25.61
N ASP A 150 -23.32 -10.47 24.93
CA ASP A 150 -22.74 -9.27 25.52
C ASP A 150 -23.65 -8.04 25.31
N HIS A 151 -24.76 -8.21 24.59
CA HIS A 151 -25.64 -7.12 24.21
C HIS A 151 -26.73 -6.90 25.27
N PRO A 152 -26.80 -5.69 25.87
CA PRO A 152 -27.72 -5.41 26.98
C PRO A 152 -29.19 -5.25 26.58
N ALA A 153 -29.53 -5.28 25.28
CA ALA A 153 -30.89 -5.04 24.82
C ALA A 153 -31.73 -6.34 24.87
N GLY A 154 -32.75 -6.38 25.73
CA GLY A 154 -33.68 -7.50 25.84
C GLY A 154 -34.75 -7.57 24.74
N LEU A 155 -34.37 -7.41 23.46
CA LEU A 155 -35.34 -7.32 22.35
C LEU A 155 -36.07 -8.65 22.06
N VAL A 156 -35.54 -9.78 22.51
CA VAL A 156 -36.09 -11.12 22.25
C VAL A 156 -37.50 -11.29 22.82
N ASP A 157 -37.78 -10.71 23.98
CA ASP A 157 -39.10 -10.85 24.63
C ASP A 157 -40.21 -10.13 23.84
N MET A 158 -39.85 -9.03 23.17
CA MET A 158 -40.76 -8.31 22.25
C MET A 158 -41.16 -9.18 21.05
N LEU A 159 -40.28 -10.07 20.58
CA LEU A 159 -40.53 -10.91 19.41
C LEU A 159 -41.54 -12.04 19.68
N ARG A 160 -41.77 -12.38 20.95
CA ARG A 160 -42.61 -13.51 21.38
C ARG A 160 -44.09 -13.16 21.57
N THR A 161 -44.46 -11.88 21.46
CA THR A 161 -45.81 -11.37 21.78
C THR A 161 -46.88 -11.75 20.75
N ASP A 162 -46.49 -12.15 19.53
CA ASP A 162 -47.38 -12.60 18.45
C ASP A 162 -46.68 -13.65 17.57
N PRO A 163 -46.71 -14.95 17.91
CA PRO A 163 -45.91 -15.97 17.22
C PRO A 163 -46.32 -16.22 15.76
N GLU A 164 -47.56 -15.91 15.37
CA GLU A 164 -48.09 -16.19 14.02
C GLU A 164 -47.70 -15.11 13.00
N ASN A 165 -47.46 -13.88 13.45
CA ASN A 165 -47.00 -12.81 12.57
C ASN A 165 -45.48 -12.92 12.34
N PRO A 166 -45.00 -13.16 11.11
CA PRO A 166 -43.56 -13.27 10.84
C PRO A 166 -42.81 -11.94 11.01
N ARG A 167 -43.52 -10.83 11.18
CA ARG A 167 -42.97 -9.50 11.38
C ARG A 167 -43.19 -9.00 12.81
N PHE A 168 -42.31 -8.12 13.26
CA PHE A 168 -42.51 -7.31 14.46
C PHE A 168 -42.68 -5.84 14.06
N VAL A 169 -43.57 -5.14 14.76
CA VAL A 169 -43.85 -3.73 14.55
C VAL A 169 -43.44 -2.99 15.81
N VAL A 170 -42.65 -1.93 15.65
CA VAL A 170 -42.33 -1.00 16.73
C VAL A 170 -43.23 0.22 16.54
N GLU A 171 -44.20 0.39 17.42
CA GLU A 171 -45.06 1.56 17.42
C GLU A 171 -44.22 2.82 17.77
N PRO A 172 -44.41 3.94 17.06
CA PRO A 172 -43.66 5.17 17.29
C PRO A 172 -44.13 5.86 18.58
N SER A 173 -43.65 5.38 19.73
CA SER A 173 -43.78 6.07 21.03
C SER A 173 -42.53 6.91 21.32
N PRO A 174 -42.59 7.92 22.21
CA PRO A 174 -41.42 8.65 22.67
C PRO A 174 -40.29 7.73 23.17
N GLU A 175 -40.64 6.67 23.89
CA GLU A 175 -39.69 5.69 24.42
C GLU A 175 -39.05 4.85 23.32
N ALA A 176 -39.84 4.45 22.31
CA ALA A 176 -39.31 3.72 21.14
C ALA A 176 -38.37 4.63 20.32
N ILE A 177 -38.77 5.88 20.08
CA ILE A 177 -37.92 6.87 19.42
C ILE A 177 -36.62 7.04 20.20
N GLU A 178 -36.70 7.26 21.52
CA GLU A 178 -35.50 7.41 22.36
C GLU A 178 -34.60 6.18 22.31
N THR A 179 -35.18 4.97 22.32
CA THR A 179 -34.43 3.70 22.26
C THR A 179 -33.63 3.54 20.97
N PHE A 180 -34.21 3.88 19.81
CA PHE A 180 -33.58 3.64 18.51
C PHE A 180 -32.84 4.86 17.94
N MET A 181 -33.24 6.07 18.34
CA MET A 181 -32.72 7.33 17.80
C MET A 181 -31.85 8.09 18.81
N GLY A 182 -31.86 7.70 20.09
CA GLY A 182 -31.16 8.37 21.18
C GLY A 182 -32.02 9.41 21.91
N PRO A 183 -31.50 10.07 22.94
CA PRO A 183 -32.26 11.09 23.67
C PRO A 183 -32.65 12.27 22.77
N PRO A 184 -33.71 13.04 23.11
CA PRO A 184 -34.14 14.19 22.32
C PRO A 184 -33.05 15.24 22.04
N SER A 185 -31.99 15.29 22.86
CA SER A 185 -30.84 16.19 22.69
C SER A 185 -29.99 15.88 21.46
N VAL A 186 -30.00 14.65 20.96
CA VAL A 186 -29.15 14.22 19.82
C VAL A 186 -29.94 14.03 18.52
N ILE A 187 -31.27 14.07 18.59
CA ILE A 187 -32.15 13.93 17.44
C ILE A 187 -32.48 15.31 16.85
N ASP A 188 -32.63 15.38 15.54
CA ASP A 188 -33.26 16.51 14.87
C ASP A 188 -34.80 16.31 14.84
N PRO A 189 -35.59 17.11 15.58
CA PRO A 189 -37.04 16.99 15.59
C PRO A 189 -37.69 17.19 14.21
N GLU A 190 -37.07 17.99 13.33
CA GLU A 190 -37.60 18.23 11.98
C GLU A 190 -37.49 16.98 11.10
N MET A 191 -36.45 16.16 11.32
CA MET A 191 -36.30 14.88 10.62
C MET A 191 -37.40 13.89 10.99
N LEU A 192 -37.77 13.81 12.28
CA LEU A 192 -38.79 12.85 12.75
C LEU A 192 -40.16 13.06 12.10
N VAL A 193 -40.47 14.29 11.68
CA VAL A 193 -41.74 14.65 11.04
C VAL A 193 -41.61 14.77 9.51
N HIS A 194 -40.44 14.46 8.94
CA HIS A 194 -40.23 14.59 7.50
C HIS A 194 -41.13 13.59 6.72
N PRO A 195 -41.78 14.02 5.61
CA PRO A 195 -42.72 13.17 4.86
C PRO A 195 -42.14 11.85 4.31
N SER A 196 -40.82 11.73 4.17
CA SER A 196 -40.15 10.51 3.72
C SER A 196 -39.85 9.51 4.84
N MET A 197 -39.97 9.87 6.12
CA MET A 197 -39.70 8.95 7.25
C MET A 197 -40.50 7.65 7.19
N PRO A 198 -41.82 7.65 6.88
CA PRO A 198 -42.59 6.41 6.77
C PRO A 198 -42.17 5.49 5.62
N GLN A 199 -41.40 5.99 4.64
CA GLN A 199 -40.91 5.20 3.51
C GLN A 199 -39.61 4.46 3.84
N ILE A 200 -38.93 4.86 4.93
CA ILE A 200 -37.66 4.28 5.37
C ILE A 200 -37.90 3.04 6.22
N PHE A 201 -38.84 3.12 7.15
CA PHE A 201 -39.11 2.09 8.15
C PHE A 201 -40.20 1.13 7.68
N GLU A 202 -39.95 -0.17 7.84
CA GLU A 202 -40.87 -1.26 7.51
C GLU A 202 -40.96 -2.21 8.71
N PRO A 203 -42.04 -2.98 8.88
CA PRO A 203 -42.10 -3.99 9.94
C PRO A 203 -40.96 -5.00 9.79
N GLY A 204 -40.13 -5.15 10.83
CA GLY A 204 -38.93 -5.97 10.80
C GLY A 204 -39.24 -7.47 10.82
N LEU A 205 -38.29 -8.29 10.39
CA LEU A 205 -38.44 -9.75 10.34
C LEU A 205 -38.06 -10.39 11.68
N LYS A 206 -38.98 -11.17 12.26
CA LYS A 206 -38.70 -11.90 13.50
C LYS A 206 -37.62 -12.96 13.31
N SER A 207 -37.64 -13.68 12.19
CA SER A 207 -36.70 -14.76 11.91
C SER A 207 -35.23 -14.28 11.90
N GLU A 208 -34.94 -13.12 11.32
CA GLU A 208 -33.58 -12.55 11.32
C GLU A 208 -33.11 -12.16 12.73
N LEU A 209 -33.99 -11.55 13.53
CA LEU A 209 -33.64 -11.18 14.90
C LEU A 209 -33.51 -12.39 15.81
N LEU A 210 -34.38 -13.39 15.65
CA LEU A 210 -34.28 -14.66 16.40
C LEU A 210 -32.99 -15.41 16.07
N GLU A 211 -32.56 -15.38 14.81
CA GLU A 211 -31.25 -15.89 14.42
C GLU A 211 -30.13 -15.09 15.10
N TRP A 212 -30.10 -13.75 14.94
CA TRP A 212 -29.08 -12.87 15.53
C TRP A 212 -28.92 -13.04 17.05
N TRP A 213 -30.05 -13.13 17.76
CA TRP A 213 -30.09 -13.30 19.21
C TRP A 213 -29.92 -14.75 19.68
N GLY A 214 -29.84 -15.70 18.76
CA GLY A 214 -29.65 -17.12 19.05
C GLY A 214 -28.23 -17.45 19.51
N SER A 215 -28.10 -18.36 20.47
CA SER A 215 -26.79 -18.85 20.95
C SER A 215 -25.93 -19.48 19.84
N ALA A 216 -26.58 -20.14 18.87
CA ALA A 216 -25.88 -20.73 17.73
C ALA A 216 -25.22 -19.65 16.86
N TRP A 217 -25.94 -18.57 16.58
CA TRP A 217 -25.41 -17.44 15.85
C TRP A 217 -24.30 -16.73 16.60
N TYR A 218 -24.48 -16.45 17.90
CA TYR A 218 -23.42 -15.88 18.72
C TYR A 218 -22.11 -16.68 18.64
N ASN A 219 -22.20 -18.01 18.82
CA ASN A 219 -21.04 -18.88 18.76
C ASN A 219 -20.38 -18.81 17.38
N ARG A 220 -21.17 -18.80 16.29
CA ARG A 220 -20.64 -18.64 14.94
C ARG A 220 -20.02 -17.27 14.71
N PHE A 221 -20.64 -16.20 15.20
CA PHE A 221 -20.10 -14.85 15.06
C PHE A 221 -18.73 -14.74 15.72
N VAL A 222 -18.63 -15.19 16.98
CA VAL A 222 -17.39 -15.14 17.77
C VAL A 222 -16.30 -16.06 17.20
N ASN A 223 -16.65 -17.27 16.75
CA ASN A 223 -15.65 -18.27 16.37
C ASN A 223 -15.33 -18.30 14.86
N GLU A 224 -16.23 -17.79 14.02
CA GLU A 224 -16.09 -17.88 12.56
C GLU A 224 -16.16 -16.50 11.89
N VAL A 225 -17.18 -15.67 12.18
CA VAL A 225 -17.36 -14.40 11.46
C VAL A 225 -16.31 -13.37 11.84
N ALA A 226 -16.25 -12.97 13.11
CA ALA A 226 -15.32 -11.94 13.58
C ALA A 226 -13.84 -12.29 13.30
N PRO A 227 -13.32 -13.49 13.64
CA PRO A 227 -11.96 -13.88 13.26
C PRO A 227 -11.80 -14.16 11.77
N GLY A 228 -12.89 -14.36 11.01
CA GLY A 228 -12.86 -14.54 9.57
C GLY A 228 -12.63 -13.24 8.79
N VAL A 229 -12.89 -12.07 9.38
CA VAL A 229 -12.68 -10.77 8.72
C VAL A 229 -11.19 -10.49 8.56
N ARG A 230 -10.68 -10.57 7.32
CA ARG A 230 -9.26 -10.38 6.96
C ARG A 230 -8.99 -9.15 6.09
N VAL A 231 -9.96 -8.26 5.99
CA VAL A 231 -9.84 -6.95 5.35
C VAL A 231 -9.87 -5.86 6.44
N PRO A 232 -9.31 -4.66 6.21
CA PRO A 232 -9.47 -3.55 7.14
C PRO A 232 -10.93 -3.33 7.54
N LEU A 233 -11.15 -3.02 8.80
CA LEU A 233 -12.46 -2.90 9.42
C LEU A 233 -12.58 -1.56 10.14
N GLN A 234 -13.63 -0.81 9.82
CA GLN A 234 -14.13 0.27 10.66
C GLN A 234 -15.35 -0.27 11.43
N PHE A 235 -15.19 -0.42 12.74
CA PHE A 235 -16.20 -0.96 13.64
C PHE A 235 -16.71 0.19 14.52
N LEU A 236 -17.99 0.53 14.41
CA LEU A 236 -18.56 1.72 15.02
C LEU A 236 -19.80 1.38 15.83
N ALA A 237 -20.04 2.17 16.86
CA ALA A 237 -21.30 2.18 17.60
C ALA A 237 -21.68 3.60 17.97
N ALA A 238 -22.96 3.83 18.24
CA ALA A 238 -23.47 5.11 18.70
C ALA A 238 -23.21 5.32 20.20
N GLU A 239 -23.10 6.57 20.65
CA GLU A 239 -23.04 6.89 22.08
C GLU A 239 -24.29 6.40 22.83
N PHE A 240 -25.46 6.54 22.21
CA PHE A 240 -26.75 6.06 22.71
C PHE A 240 -27.22 4.86 21.88
N GLU A 241 -26.37 3.83 21.79
CA GLU A 241 -26.67 2.59 21.05
C GLU A 241 -27.77 1.78 21.74
N LEU A 242 -28.34 0.81 21.02
CA LEU A 242 -29.29 -0.12 21.62
C LEU A 242 -28.72 -0.77 22.88
N GLY A 243 -29.40 -0.52 24.00
CA GLY A 243 -29.13 -1.17 25.28
C GLY A 243 -28.11 -0.46 26.18
N TRP A 244 -27.52 0.67 25.80
CA TRP A 244 -26.78 1.53 26.73
C TRP A 244 -27.14 3.00 26.57
N LYS A 245 -26.96 3.78 27.64
CA LYS A 245 -27.40 5.19 27.71
C LYS A 245 -26.28 6.21 27.51
N GLY A 246 -25.08 5.77 27.20
CA GLY A 246 -23.96 6.67 26.96
C GLY A 246 -22.65 5.92 26.81
N LYS A 247 -21.61 6.66 26.42
CA LYS A 247 -20.28 6.11 26.15
C LYS A 247 -19.68 5.38 27.35
N GLU A 248 -19.85 5.89 28.57
CA GLU A 248 -19.26 5.27 29.78
C GLU A 248 -19.80 3.85 30.01
N GLU A 249 -21.09 3.63 29.77
CA GLU A 249 -21.73 2.32 29.89
C GLU A 249 -21.38 1.41 28.70
N GLY A 250 -21.37 1.97 27.49
CA GLY A 250 -21.14 1.20 26.26
C GLY A 250 -19.68 0.82 26.00
N GLN A 251 -18.70 1.63 26.44
CA GLN A 251 -17.28 1.45 26.06
C GLN A 251 -16.73 0.04 26.41
N PRO A 252 -16.93 -0.51 27.63
CA PRO A 252 -16.42 -1.85 27.94
C PRO A 252 -17.05 -2.96 27.07
N ILE A 253 -18.34 -2.81 26.75
CA ILE A 253 -19.09 -3.77 25.90
C ILE A 253 -18.58 -3.69 24.46
N PHE A 254 -18.41 -2.47 23.97
CA PHE A 254 -17.89 -2.19 22.63
C PHE A 254 -16.46 -2.69 22.46
N ASP A 255 -15.58 -2.46 23.44
CA ASP A 255 -14.18 -2.91 23.41
C ASP A 255 -14.10 -4.44 23.38
N ASN A 256 -14.95 -5.14 24.14
CA ASN A 256 -15.05 -6.59 24.09
C ASN A 256 -15.48 -7.08 22.70
N ALA A 257 -16.50 -6.46 22.10
CA ALA A 257 -16.96 -6.81 20.76
C ALA A 257 -15.89 -6.52 19.69
N ALA A 258 -15.21 -5.37 19.77
CA ALA A 258 -14.12 -5.00 18.88
C ALA A 258 -12.93 -5.96 19.00
N GLY A 259 -12.65 -6.47 20.20
CA GLY A 259 -11.60 -7.45 20.47
C GLY A 259 -11.78 -8.81 19.79
N LEU A 260 -12.98 -9.11 19.28
CA LEU A 260 -13.25 -10.36 18.54
C LEU A 260 -12.59 -10.38 17.14
N PHE A 261 -12.29 -9.20 16.57
CA PHE A 261 -11.73 -9.08 15.22
C PHE A 261 -10.20 -9.24 15.22
N THR A 262 -9.74 -10.45 15.48
CA THR A 262 -8.31 -10.73 15.70
C THR A 262 -7.44 -10.77 14.44
N ASN A 263 -8.05 -10.95 13.26
CA ASN A 263 -7.32 -11.14 11.99
C ASN A 263 -7.48 -9.97 11.01
N THR A 264 -8.13 -8.88 11.40
CA THR A 264 -8.21 -7.70 10.53
C THR A 264 -6.86 -6.97 10.50
N PRO A 265 -6.34 -6.59 9.32
CA PRO A 265 -5.04 -5.93 9.21
C PRO A 265 -5.02 -4.47 9.72
N LYS A 266 -6.18 -3.81 9.83
CA LYS A 266 -6.35 -2.46 10.40
C LYS A 266 -7.75 -2.37 10.99
N LEU A 267 -7.84 -2.04 12.27
CA LEU A 267 -9.09 -1.86 13.00
C LEU A 267 -9.26 -0.39 13.41
N ASP A 268 -10.26 0.30 12.85
CA ASP A 268 -10.76 1.59 13.32
C ASP A 268 -12.00 1.33 14.19
N ALA A 269 -11.81 1.14 15.50
CA ALA A 269 -12.87 0.84 16.45
C ALA A 269 -13.14 2.05 17.36
N ARG A 270 -14.35 2.62 17.29
CA ARG A 270 -14.75 3.73 18.18
C ARG A 270 -16.27 3.91 18.33
N ILE A 271 -16.67 4.42 19.48
CA ILE A 271 -18.01 4.94 19.73
C ILE A 271 -18.10 6.40 19.22
N LEU A 272 -19.09 6.68 18.37
CA LEU A 272 -19.35 8.02 17.83
C LEU A 272 -20.24 8.84 18.78
N PRO A 273 -19.88 10.11 19.07
CA PRO A 273 -20.63 10.94 20.01
C PRO A 273 -21.91 11.53 19.42
N GLY A 274 -22.91 11.74 20.26
CA GLY A 274 -24.11 12.51 19.97
C GLY A 274 -25.02 11.89 18.90
N GLY A 275 -25.25 10.59 18.98
CA GLY A 275 -26.24 9.91 18.15
C GLY A 275 -26.72 8.60 18.75
N GLY A 276 -27.82 8.07 18.21
CA GLY A 276 -28.40 6.77 18.57
C GLY A 276 -28.17 5.68 17.52
N HIS A 277 -28.80 4.51 17.69
CA HIS A 277 -28.66 3.35 16.80
C HIS A 277 -28.86 3.68 15.32
N ASN A 278 -29.89 4.48 15.00
CA ASN A 278 -30.09 5.02 13.65
C ASN A 278 -29.31 6.34 13.48
N PHE A 279 -27.99 6.25 13.56
CA PHE A 279 -27.09 7.40 13.66
C PHE A 279 -27.21 8.39 12.48
N GLU A 280 -27.61 7.90 11.30
CA GLU A 280 -27.91 8.68 10.10
C GLU A 280 -28.93 9.80 10.33
N PHE A 281 -29.81 9.66 11.33
CA PHE A 281 -30.83 10.65 11.71
C PHE A 281 -30.47 11.47 12.94
N SER A 282 -29.26 11.30 13.47
CA SER A 282 -28.75 12.11 14.58
C SER A 282 -28.24 13.45 14.06
N ARG A 283 -28.24 14.49 14.92
CA ARG A 283 -27.67 15.82 14.59
C ARG A 283 -26.21 15.74 14.15
N ASN A 284 -25.49 14.75 14.65
CA ASN A 284 -24.09 14.49 14.33
C ASN A 284 -23.88 13.49 13.17
N SER A 285 -24.90 13.19 12.36
CA SER A 285 -24.79 12.24 11.24
C SER A 285 -23.63 12.53 10.28
N SER A 286 -23.23 13.80 10.14
CA SER A 286 -22.05 14.22 9.39
C SER A 286 -20.73 13.61 9.90
N LEU A 287 -20.62 13.30 11.20
CA LEU A 287 -19.45 12.61 11.77
C LEU A 287 -19.33 11.18 11.25
N LEU A 288 -20.45 10.47 11.14
CA LEU A 288 -20.48 9.12 10.59
C LEU A 288 -20.16 9.13 9.09
N GLN A 289 -20.74 10.08 8.35
CA GLN A 289 -20.43 10.23 6.92
C GLN A 289 -18.94 10.51 6.71
N ARG A 290 -18.36 11.46 7.46
CA ARG A 290 -16.92 11.75 7.41
C ARG A 290 -16.08 10.54 7.79
N ALA A 291 -16.45 9.81 8.85
CA ALA A 291 -15.74 8.60 9.25
C ALA A 291 -15.71 7.54 8.14
N ARG A 292 -16.83 7.36 7.42
CA ARG A 292 -16.93 6.45 6.27
C ARG A 292 -16.11 6.92 5.08
N GLU A 293 -16.12 8.22 4.81
CA GLU A 293 -15.30 8.83 3.74
C GLU A 293 -13.82 8.71 4.04
N ASP A 294 -13.38 9.05 5.25
CA ASP A 294 -11.98 8.92 5.68
C ASP A 294 -11.52 7.46 5.60
N PHE A 295 -12.33 6.52 6.10
CA PHE A 295 -12.02 5.10 6.01
C PHE A 295 -11.95 4.61 4.56
N THR A 296 -12.91 5.00 3.72
CA THR A 296 -12.93 4.65 2.30
C THR A 296 -11.72 5.25 1.58
N ASN A 297 -11.40 6.52 1.86
CA ASN A 297 -10.23 7.22 1.35
C ASN A 297 -8.95 6.50 1.75
N ASP A 298 -8.77 6.22 3.03
CA ASP A 298 -7.64 5.44 3.53
C ASP A 298 -7.51 4.11 2.80
N LEU A 299 -8.61 3.40 2.54
CA LEU A 299 -8.60 2.10 1.87
C LEU A 299 -8.09 2.17 0.43
N TYR A 300 -8.53 3.14 -0.39
CA TYR A 300 -8.06 3.23 -1.77
C TYR A 300 -6.78 4.05 -1.94
N THR A 301 -6.43 4.91 -0.97
CA THR A 301 -5.13 5.60 -0.93
C THR A 301 -4.04 4.67 -0.41
N ALA A 302 -4.39 3.72 0.48
CA ALA A 302 -3.53 2.63 0.94
C ALA A 302 -3.62 1.38 0.05
N LEU A 303 -4.56 1.32 -0.89
CA LEU A 303 -4.50 0.36 -1.98
C LEU A 303 -3.26 0.70 -2.81
N PRO A 304 -2.27 -0.18 -2.88
CA PRO A 304 -1.38 -0.14 -4.01
C PRO A 304 -2.25 -0.38 -5.22
N LEU A 305 -2.40 0.65 -6.06
CA LEU A 305 -3.05 0.60 -7.36
C LEU A 305 -2.87 -0.79 -7.97
N GLN A 306 -3.92 -1.60 -7.90
CA GLN A 306 -3.91 -2.90 -8.54
C GLN A 306 -3.62 -2.64 -10.00
N ILE A 307 -2.49 -3.21 -10.43
CA ILE A 307 -1.93 -3.22 -11.77
C ILE A 307 -3.00 -2.81 -12.77
N SER A 308 -2.96 -1.55 -13.20
CA SER A 308 -3.75 -1.17 -14.34
C SER A 308 -3.37 -2.14 -15.45
N SER A 309 -4.40 -2.69 -16.07
CA SER A 309 -4.33 -3.26 -17.40
C SER A 309 -3.94 -2.20 -18.46
N SER A 310 -3.41 -1.03 -18.08
CA SER A 310 -3.00 0.02 -19.01
C SER A 310 -1.64 -0.19 -19.69
N LEU A 311 -0.93 -1.31 -19.46
CA LEU A 311 0.10 -1.71 -20.46
C LEU A 311 -0.51 -2.36 -21.71
N LYS A 312 -1.80 -2.13 -21.99
CA LYS A 312 -2.36 -2.49 -23.29
C LYS A 312 -2.12 -1.44 -24.37
N ASP A 313 -1.74 -0.19 -24.07
CA ASP A 313 -1.65 0.83 -25.14
C ASP A 313 -0.28 1.51 -25.34
N ASP A 314 0.64 1.54 -24.38
CA ASP A 314 2.07 1.84 -24.67
C ASP A 314 2.98 1.49 -23.46
N PRO A 315 3.89 0.50 -23.56
CA PRO A 315 4.90 0.23 -22.54
C PRO A 315 5.86 1.40 -22.25
N ALA A 316 5.88 2.43 -23.11
CA ALA A 316 6.66 3.65 -22.92
C ALA A 316 6.03 4.68 -21.96
N ALA A 317 4.74 4.55 -21.64
CA ALA A 317 3.94 5.58 -20.99
C ALA A 317 3.41 5.18 -19.60
N PHE A 318 4.17 4.40 -18.81
CA PHE A 318 3.66 4.05 -17.47
C PHE A 318 3.43 5.31 -16.63
N GLU A 319 2.30 5.34 -15.92
CA GLU A 319 1.90 6.45 -15.03
C GLU A 319 2.03 6.03 -13.55
N GLN A 320 2.29 4.75 -13.29
CA GLN A 320 2.32 4.16 -11.96
C GLN A 320 3.39 3.06 -11.89
N ILE A 321 4.03 2.94 -10.73
CA ILE A 321 5.03 1.89 -10.48
C ILE A 321 4.30 0.60 -10.09
N PRO A 322 4.54 -0.53 -10.79
CA PRO A 322 3.87 -1.81 -10.49
C PRO A 322 4.10 -2.27 -9.05
N LEU A 323 3.09 -2.84 -8.40
CA LEU A 323 3.26 -3.62 -7.17
C LEU A 323 3.16 -5.11 -7.47
N LEU A 324 4.15 -5.86 -7.00
CA LEU A 324 4.18 -7.31 -7.01
C LEU A 324 4.00 -7.87 -5.60
N ASP A 325 3.51 -9.12 -5.52
CA ASP A 325 3.35 -9.87 -4.28
C ASP A 325 4.28 -11.08 -4.28
N PHE A 326 5.29 -11.06 -3.41
CA PHE A 326 6.30 -12.13 -3.34
C PHE A 326 5.70 -13.48 -2.92
N ALA A 327 4.59 -13.50 -2.18
CA ALA A 327 3.94 -14.75 -1.76
C ALA A 327 3.46 -15.59 -2.95
N LEU A 328 3.19 -14.96 -4.10
CA LEU A 328 2.84 -15.67 -5.34
C LEU A 328 4.01 -16.43 -5.94
N ALA A 329 5.26 -16.00 -5.71
CA ALA A 329 6.44 -16.69 -6.21
C ALA A 329 6.69 -18.04 -5.50
N ASN A 330 6.17 -18.19 -4.28
CA ASN A 330 6.42 -19.34 -3.41
C ASN A 330 5.46 -20.53 -3.63
N ASN A 331 4.45 -20.38 -4.49
CA ASN A 331 3.44 -21.42 -4.73
C ASN A 331 3.40 -21.79 -6.21
N PRO A 332 3.57 -23.08 -6.59
CA PRO A 332 3.60 -23.49 -8.00
C PRO A 332 2.39 -23.04 -8.83
N PRO A 333 1.14 -23.03 -8.33
CA PRO A 333 -0.01 -22.56 -9.11
C PRO A 333 -0.02 -21.06 -9.40
N THR A 334 0.56 -20.24 -8.52
CA THR A 334 0.53 -18.77 -8.65
C THR A 334 1.83 -18.18 -9.19
N LYS A 335 2.93 -18.93 -9.13
CA LYS A 335 4.25 -18.53 -9.63
C LYS A 335 4.23 -18.10 -11.10
N PRO A 336 3.53 -18.77 -12.05
CA PRO A 336 3.49 -18.32 -13.44
C PRO A 336 2.96 -16.89 -13.61
N LYS A 337 1.92 -16.52 -12.87
CA LYS A 337 1.34 -15.16 -12.89
C LYS A 337 2.30 -14.13 -12.29
N PHE A 338 3.04 -14.52 -11.25
CA PHE A 338 4.10 -13.69 -10.70
C PHE A 338 5.22 -13.45 -11.71
N LEU A 339 5.70 -14.51 -12.37
CA LEU A 339 6.77 -14.42 -13.38
C LEU A 339 6.35 -13.55 -14.58
N GLU A 340 5.10 -13.64 -15.03
CA GLU A 340 4.55 -12.77 -16.07
C GLU A 340 4.56 -11.29 -15.64
N SER A 341 4.11 -11.02 -14.41
CA SER A 341 4.09 -9.67 -13.84
C SER A 341 5.51 -9.11 -13.66
N LEU A 342 6.44 -9.95 -13.20
CA LEU A 342 7.85 -9.62 -13.05
C LEU A 342 8.50 -9.33 -14.40
N ARG A 343 8.32 -10.19 -15.40
CA ARG A 343 8.80 -9.97 -16.78
C ARG A 343 8.34 -8.61 -17.28
N ARG A 344 7.04 -8.31 -17.14
CA ARG A 344 6.46 -7.04 -17.55
C ARG A 344 7.12 -5.84 -16.85
N ALA A 345 7.36 -5.94 -15.54
CA ALA A 345 7.98 -4.88 -14.76
C ALA A 345 9.46 -4.65 -15.15
N VAL A 346 10.26 -5.72 -15.25
CA VAL A 346 11.70 -5.59 -15.54
C VAL A 346 11.98 -5.17 -16.98
N VAL A 347 11.13 -5.56 -17.94
CA VAL A 347 11.29 -5.20 -19.36
C VAL A 347 10.80 -3.78 -19.65
N ASN A 348 9.63 -3.40 -19.11
CA ASN A 348 8.97 -2.16 -19.53
C ASN A 348 9.17 -0.98 -18.59
N VAL A 349 9.31 -1.25 -17.28
CA VAL A 349 9.30 -0.19 -16.25
C VAL A 349 10.67 -0.03 -15.59
N GLY A 350 11.37 -1.12 -15.29
CA GLY A 350 12.65 -1.09 -14.58
C GLY A 350 12.55 -0.78 -13.07
N PHE A 351 11.33 -0.57 -12.57
CA PHE A 351 11.00 -0.33 -11.16
C PHE A 351 9.72 -1.11 -10.81
N PHE A 352 9.63 -1.57 -9.56
CA PHE A 352 8.40 -2.11 -8.99
C PHE A 352 8.46 -2.10 -7.45
N TYR A 353 7.31 -2.01 -6.80
CA TYR A 353 7.18 -2.36 -5.39
C TYR A 353 7.08 -3.87 -5.22
N ILE A 354 7.52 -4.37 -4.08
CA ILE A 354 7.29 -5.75 -3.66
C ILE A 354 6.76 -5.78 -2.22
N LYS A 355 5.65 -6.49 -2.01
CA LYS A 355 5.10 -6.79 -0.67
C LYS A 355 5.30 -8.26 -0.31
N ASN A 356 5.06 -8.58 0.96
CA ASN A 356 5.14 -9.94 1.50
C ASN A 356 6.53 -10.59 1.29
N THR A 357 7.58 -9.77 1.34
CA THR A 357 8.98 -10.24 1.29
C THR A 357 9.30 -11.11 2.50
N PRO A 358 10.30 -12.01 2.40
CA PRO A 358 10.74 -12.82 3.54
C PRO A 358 11.47 -12.02 4.63
N ILE A 359 11.73 -10.72 4.39
CA ILE A 359 12.35 -9.83 5.37
C ILE A 359 11.41 -9.66 6.56
N SER A 360 11.91 -9.94 7.76
CA SER A 360 11.08 -9.90 8.96
C SER A 360 10.69 -8.45 9.28
N PRO A 361 9.44 -8.20 9.71
CA PRO A 361 9.02 -6.86 10.15
C PRO A 361 9.93 -6.30 11.24
N ALA A 362 10.35 -7.14 12.19
CA ALA A 362 11.25 -6.76 13.29
C ALA A 362 12.64 -6.34 12.80
N THR A 363 13.23 -7.05 11.84
CA THR A 363 14.53 -6.71 11.23
C THR A 363 14.43 -5.35 10.53
N ARG A 364 13.37 -5.15 9.74
CA ARG A 364 13.11 -3.87 9.05
C ARG A 364 12.93 -2.71 10.03
N GLU A 365 12.11 -2.88 11.06
CA GLU A 365 11.85 -1.85 12.07
C GLU A 365 13.11 -1.51 12.88
N THR A 366 13.89 -2.54 13.23
CA THR A 366 15.17 -2.37 13.94
C THR A 366 16.16 -1.58 13.09
N LEU A 367 16.29 -1.90 11.79
CA LEU A 367 17.13 -1.12 10.88
C LEU A 367 16.63 0.32 10.75
N ILE A 368 15.32 0.53 10.60
CA ILE A 368 14.73 1.88 10.52
C ILE A 368 15.16 2.70 11.74
N LYS A 369 14.93 2.16 12.92
CA LYS A 369 15.28 2.79 14.19
C LYS A 369 16.79 3.09 14.28
N LYS A 370 17.64 2.08 14.07
CA LYS A 370 19.10 2.21 14.20
C LYS A 370 19.71 3.11 13.12
N GLY A 371 19.16 3.08 11.91
CA GLY A 371 19.59 3.95 10.83
C GLY A 371 19.24 5.41 11.06
N ILE A 372 18.10 5.70 11.70
CA ILE A 372 17.78 7.06 12.13
C ILE A 372 18.69 7.48 13.30
N GLU A 373 18.89 6.60 14.30
CA GLU A 373 19.77 6.88 15.45
C GLU A 373 21.18 7.31 15.00
N ILE A 374 21.80 6.63 14.04
CA ILE A 374 23.15 6.99 13.54
C ILE A 374 23.17 8.31 12.75
N LEU A 375 22.12 8.62 11.99
CA LEU A 375 22.03 9.85 11.20
C LEU A 375 21.77 11.08 12.08
N GLU A 376 21.15 10.88 13.25
CA GLU A 376 20.88 11.93 14.25
C GLU A 376 22.00 12.11 15.30
N LEU A 377 23.10 11.35 15.21
CA LEU A 377 24.25 11.58 16.09
C LEU A 377 24.84 12.99 15.93
N PRO A 378 25.46 13.55 16.98
CA PRO A 378 26.29 14.73 16.88
C PRO A 378 27.35 14.58 15.79
N LEU A 379 27.66 15.68 15.09
CA LEU A 379 28.58 15.65 13.96
C LEU A 379 29.93 15.07 14.36
N GLU A 380 30.43 15.38 15.56
CA GLU A 380 31.70 14.90 16.09
C GLU A 380 31.77 13.36 16.15
N GLU A 381 30.66 12.71 16.50
CA GLU A 381 30.57 11.24 16.52
C GLU A 381 30.52 10.67 15.11
N LYS A 382 29.74 11.30 14.21
CA LYS A 382 29.66 10.88 12.80
C LYS A 382 31.02 10.96 12.10
N LEU A 383 31.80 11.99 12.41
CA LEU A 383 33.14 12.21 11.82
C LEU A 383 34.20 11.19 12.26
N LYS A 384 34.01 10.49 13.38
CA LYS A 384 34.93 9.40 13.80
C LYS A 384 34.98 8.26 12.78
N ILE A 385 33.88 8.03 12.06
CA ILE A 385 33.74 7.02 11.01
C ILE A 385 33.49 7.68 9.64
N GLU A 386 34.07 8.86 9.41
CA GLU A 386 33.99 9.57 8.13
C GLU A 386 34.53 8.73 6.98
N MET A 387 33.84 8.75 5.83
CA MET A 387 34.20 7.98 4.64
C MET A 387 35.61 8.29 4.15
N ALA A 388 36.06 9.54 4.30
CA ALA A 388 37.43 9.95 3.98
C ALA A 388 38.50 9.17 4.78
N ASN A 389 38.17 8.59 5.94
CA ASN A 389 39.07 7.72 6.70
C ASN A 389 39.22 6.31 6.09
N SER A 390 38.38 5.95 5.11
CA SER A 390 38.38 4.64 4.47
C SER A 390 38.70 4.75 2.98
N LYS A 391 39.81 4.13 2.56
CA LYS A 391 40.11 3.92 1.13
C LYS A 391 39.07 3.06 0.40
N HIS A 392 38.09 2.51 1.15
CA HIS A 392 37.03 1.64 0.65
C HIS A 392 35.71 2.33 0.36
N PHE A 393 35.62 3.64 0.58
CA PHE A 393 34.39 4.42 0.38
C PHE A 393 33.22 3.91 1.23
N LEU A 394 33.53 3.53 2.48
CA LEU A 394 32.58 3.09 3.51
C LEU A 394 32.70 4.02 4.73
N GLY A 395 31.57 4.40 5.33
CA GLY A 395 31.50 5.38 6.43
C GLY A 395 30.60 6.58 6.11
N TYR A 396 30.69 7.61 6.95
CA TYR A 396 29.88 8.83 6.86
C TYR A 396 30.33 9.77 5.74
N ALA A 397 29.42 10.16 4.84
CA ALA A 397 29.59 11.26 3.91
C ALA A 397 28.72 12.44 4.36
N ARG A 398 29.34 13.62 4.42
CA ARG A 398 28.68 14.85 4.88
C ARG A 398 27.59 15.30 3.90
N LEU A 399 26.72 16.16 4.39
CA LEU A 399 25.71 16.83 3.58
C LEU A 399 26.35 17.52 2.36
N GLY A 400 25.92 17.14 1.15
CA GLY A 400 26.42 17.75 -0.09
C GLY A 400 27.76 17.23 -0.59
N THR A 401 28.35 16.19 0.04
CA THR A 401 29.65 15.65 -0.41
C THR A 401 29.54 14.90 -1.74
N GLU A 402 28.50 14.09 -1.94
CA GLU A 402 28.36 13.27 -3.15
C GLU A 402 27.87 14.13 -4.33
N ILE A 403 28.50 13.99 -5.49
CA ILE A 403 28.18 14.76 -6.70
C ILE A 403 27.48 13.84 -7.71
N THR A 404 26.25 14.19 -8.08
CA THR A 404 25.45 13.53 -9.13
C THR A 404 25.02 14.54 -10.18
N ALA A 405 25.10 14.16 -11.46
CA ALA A 405 24.78 15.06 -12.58
C ALA A 405 25.52 16.42 -12.48
N LEU A 406 26.78 16.38 -12.00
CA LEU A 406 27.66 17.54 -11.81
C LEU A 406 27.21 18.56 -10.76
N LYS A 407 26.22 18.22 -9.92
CA LYS A 407 25.74 19.05 -8.80
C LYS A 407 25.84 18.28 -7.48
N PRO A 408 26.11 18.96 -6.35
CA PRO A 408 26.02 18.34 -5.03
C PRO A 408 24.63 17.79 -4.73
N ASP A 409 24.55 16.58 -4.18
CA ASP A 409 23.32 15.97 -3.71
C ASP A 409 22.95 16.50 -2.31
N TYR A 410 21.74 17.03 -2.12
CA TYR A 410 21.30 17.57 -0.82
C TYR A 410 20.89 16.46 0.16
N ARG A 411 21.88 15.66 0.56
CA ARG A 411 21.75 14.56 1.52
C ARG A 411 23.06 14.32 2.27
N GLU A 412 22.94 13.78 3.48
CA GLU A 412 24.03 13.13 4.20
C GLU A 412 23.77 11.61 4.23
N GLN A 413 24.81 10.80 4.40
CA GLN A 413 24.64 9.35 4.41
C GLN A 413 25.77 8.59 5.12
N PHE A 414 25.48 7.34 5.49
CA PHE A 414 26.49 6.34 5.81
C PHE A 414 26.46 5.22 4.78
N ASP A 415 27.63 4.82 4.27
CA ASP A 415 27.78 3.64 3.41
C ASP A 415 28.37 2.48 4.22
N PHE A 416 27.66 1.35 4.22
CA PHE A 416 28.11 0.05 4.73
C PHE A 416 28.09 -0.98 3.60
N ALA A 417 28.73 -2.11 3.79
CA ALA A 417 28.76 -3.21 2.82
C ALA A 417 28.80 -4.58 3.51
N THR A 418 28.65 -5.64 2.71
CA THR A 418 29.00 -7.00 3.17
C THR A 418 30.42 -6.99 3.72
N GLU A 419 30.59 -7.43 4.97
CA GLU A 419 31.89 -7.42 5.65
C GLU A 419 32.90 -8.32 4.93
N VAL A 420 34.00 -7.72 4.45
CA VAL A 420 35.09 -8.42 3.76
C VAL A 420 36.44 -7.82 4.17
N PRO A 421 37.54 -8.60 4.17
CA PRO A 421 38.86 -8.08 4.47
C PRO A 421 39.32 -7.06 3.41
N ALA A 422 40.28 -6.21 3.79
CA ALA A 422 40.91 -5.30 2.84
C ALA A 422 41.72 -6.11 1.80
N PRO A 423 41.77 -5.67 0.53
CA PRO A 423 42.65 -6.26 -0.48
C PRO A 423 44.13 -6.15 -0.10
N GLY A 424 44.96 -7.04 -0.66
CA GLY A 424 46.40 -7.02 -0.46
C GLY A 424 47.06 -5.74 -1.01
N PRO A 425 48.27 -5.38 -0.54
CA PRO A 425 48.92 -4.12 -0.89
C PRO A 425 49.35 -4.02 -2.38
N ASN A 426 49.46 -5.15 -3.07
CA ASN A 426 49.86 -5.22 -4.48
C ASN A 426 48.67 -5.48 -5.43
N GLU A 427 47.45 -5.55 -4.90
CA GLU A 427 46.25 -5.71 -5.72
C GLU A 427 45.94 -4.42 -6.49
N PRO A 428 45.26 -4.52 -7.65
CA PRO A 428 44.87 -3.35 -8.41
C PRO A 428 44.03 -2.34 -7.59
N PRO A 429 44.18 -1.02 -7.81
CA PRO A 429 43.51 -0.01 -7.00
C PRO A 429 42.00 -0.16 -6.89
N TRP A 430 41.31 -0.60 -7.96
CA TRP A 430 39.85 -0.77 -7.99
C TRP A 430 39.35 -1.86 -7.03
N HIS A 431 40.18 -2.81 -6.61
CA HIS A 431 39.79 -3.77 -5.57
C HIS A 431 39.50 -3.09 -4.24
N ASN A 432 40.07 -1.92 -3.99
CA ASN A 432 39.75 -1.16 -2.78
C ASN A 432 38.28 -0.72 -2.73
N LEU A 433 37.48 -0.83 -3.79
CA LEU A 433 36.02 -0.67 -3.70
C LEU A 433 35.33 -1.67 -2.75
N ARG A 434 36.09 -2.68 -2.28
CA ARG A 434 35.76 -3.69 -1.28
C ARG A 434 36.72 -3.55 -0.10
N GLY A 435 36.23 -3.75 1.12
CA GLY A 435 37.04 -3.75 2.34
C GLY A 435 36.19 -3.66 3.60
N PRO A 436 36.83 -3.52 4.77
CA PRO A 436 36.13 -3.52 6.06
C PRO A 436 35.27 -2.27 6.24
N ASN A 437 34.14 -2.43 6.92
CA ASN A 437 33.27 -1.32 7.31
C ASN A 437 33.90 -0.49 8.44
N GLN A 438 33.47 0.77 8.55
CA GLN A 438 33.74 1.62 9.71
C GLN A 438 32.51 1.62 10.63
N TRP A 439 32.58 0.89 11.74
CA TRP A 439 31.48 0.75 12.68
C TRP A 439 31.52 1.83 13.77
N PRO A 440 30.37 2.39 14.20
CA PRO A 440 30.34 3.22 15.40
C PRO A 440 30.71 2.38 16.63
N ASP A 441 31.20 3.05 17.67
CA ASP A 441 31.48 2.38 18.94
C ASP A 441 30.18 1.83 19.55
N GLU A 442 30.25 0.62 20.11
CA GLU A 442 29.10 -0.09 20.70
C GLU A 442 28.49 0.71 21.86
N SER A 443 29.26 1.55 22.55
CA SER A 443 28.76 2.43 23.61
C SER A 443 27.94 3.63 23.09
N VAL A 444 28.09 4.01 21.82
CA VAL A 444 27.38 5.14 21.21
C VAL A 444 26.03 4.69 20.67
N ILE A 445 26.00 3.57 19.93
CA ILE A 445 24.75 2.96 19.44
C ILE A 445 24.80 1.44 19.65
N PRO A 446 24.41 0.95 20.83
CA PRO A 446 24.38 -0.48 21.11
C PRO A 446 23.55 -1.25 20.09
N GLY A 447 24.08 -2.37 19.61
CA GLY A 447 23.45 -3.28 18.66
C GLY A 447 23.39 -2.78 17.22
N PHE A 448 24.02 -1.64 16.88
CA PHE A 448 23.95 -1.07 15.53
C PHE A 448 24.50 -2.03 14.46
N ARG A 449 25.70 -2.57 14.69
CA ARG A 449 26.36 -3.50 13.76
C ARG A 449 25.48 -4.73 13.49
N VAL A 450 24.97 -5.34 14.56
CA VAL A 450 24.10 -6.52 14.47
C VAL A 450 22.82 -6.22 13.68
N ALA A 451 22.21 -5.04 13.88
CA ALA A 451 21.03 -4.64 13.12
C ALA A 451 21.31 -4.50 11.61
N VAL A 452 22.45 -3.92 11.25
CA VAL A 452 22.87 -3.79 9.83
C VAL A 452 23.19 -5.16 9.23
N GLU A 453 23.97 -6.00 9.92
CA GLU A 453 24.34 -7.34 9.46
C GLU A 453 23.10 -8.22 9.26
N ASN A 454 22.18 -8.28 10.23
CA ASN A 454 20.93 -9.04 10.11
C ASN A 454 20.08 -8.61 8.90
N TYR A 455 19.94 -7.30 8.68
CA TYR A 455 19.19 -6.80 7.53
C TYR A 455 19.88 -7.12 6.21
N MET A 456 21.21 -7.00 6.15
CA MET A 456 21.99 -7.34 4.97
C MET A 456 21.89 -8.82 4.60
N ASP A 457 21.85 -9.72 5.59
CA ASP A 457 21.68 -11.16 5.38
C ASP A 457 20.30 -11.52 4.81
N GLU A 458 19.23 -10.91 5.34
CA GLU A 458 17.86 -11.12 4.82
C GLU A 458 17.71 -10.55 3.41
N ILE A 459 18.28 -9.37 3.14
CA ILE A 459 18.30 -8.77 1.80
C ILE A 459 19.13 -9.62 0.84
N GLN A 460 20.27 -10.15 1.25
CA GLN A 460 21.11 -11.02 0.42
C GLN A 460 20.33 -12.26 -0.03
N SER A 461 19.59 -12.88 0.90
CA SER A 461 18.73 -14.03 0.60
C SER A 461 17.62 -13.68 -0.39
N LEU A 462 16.98 -12.52 -0.21
CA LEU A 462 15.98 -12.00 -1.13
C LEU A 462 16.58 -11.69 -2.52
N ALA A 463 17.78 -11.13 -2.57
CA ALA A 463 18.45 -10.73 -3.79
C ALA A 463 18.86 -11.93 -4.66
N ILE A 464 19.30 -13.03 -4.03
CA ILE A 464 19.52 -14.32 -4.72
C ILE A 464 18.20 -14.87 -5.26
N SER A 465 17.12 -14.81 -4.48
CA SER A 465 15.80 -15.27 -4.94
C SER A 465 15.33 -14.48 -6.16
N PHE A 466 15.46 -13.15 -6.12
CA PHE A 466 15.04 -12.29 -7.22
C PHE A 466 15.88 -12.44 -8.48
N SER A 467 17.21 -12.61 -8.38
CA SER A 467 18.02 -12.87 -9.58
C SER A 467 17.55 -14.13 -10.30
N ARG A 468 17.21 -15.19 -9.55
CA ARG A 468 16.67 -16.44 -10.09
C ARG A 468 15.26 -16.28 -10.67
N LEU A 469 14.36 -15.58 -9.97
CA LEU A 469 13.02 -15.29 -10.46
C LEU A 469 13.05 -14.43 -11.73
N ILE A 470 13.99 -13.49 -11.85
CA ILE A 470 14.20 -12.73 -13.09
C ILE A 470 14.68 -13.67 -14.20
N ALA A 471 15.62 -14.58 -13.94
CA ALA A 471 16.05 -15.54 -14.96
C ALA A 471 14.86 -16.40 -15.45
N GLU A 472 14.05 -16.93 -14.53
CA GLU A 472 12.83 -17.66 -14.87
C GLU A 472 11.82 -16.79 -15.64
N ALA A 473 11.64 -15.53 -15.23
CA ALA A 473 10.77 -14.58 -15.93
C ALA A 473 11.31 -14.26 -17.34
N LEU A 474 12.60 -14.45 -17.61
CA LEU A 474 13.18 -14.33 -18.95
C LEU A 474 13.27 -15.69 -19.66
N ASP A 475 12.55 -16.71 -19.19
CA ASP A 475 12.55 -18.08 -19.72
C ASP A 475 13.97 -18.69 -19.81
N MET A 476 14.84 -18.31 -18.87
CA MET A 476 16.19 -18.82 -18.71
C MET A 476 16.27 -19.77 -17.52
N HIS A 477 17.37 -20.52 -17.42
CA HIS A 477 17.62 -21.35 -16.24
C HIS A 477 17.74 -20.46 -14.98
N PRO A 478 17.14 -20.81 -13.83
CA PRO A 478 17.15 -19.96 -12.64
C PRO A 478 18.55 -19.45 -12.25
N ASN A 479 19.57 -20.30 -12.35
CA ASN A 479 20.94 -19.98 -11.95
C ASN A 479 21.76 -19.24 -13.03
N SER A 480 21.15 -18.77 -14.13
CA SER A 480 21.88 -18.14 -15.23
C SER A 480 22.69 -16.91 -14.82
N PHE A 481 22.30 -16.22 -13.75
CA PHE A 481 23.03 -15.05 -13.24
C PHE A 481 24.06 -15.36 -12.16
N ASP A 482 24.06 -16.56 -11.56
CA ASP A 482 24.88 -16.91 -10.39
C ASP A 482 26.37 -16.67 -10.66
N LYS A 483 26.82 -16.87 -11.91
CA LYS A 483 28.21 -16.66 -12.34
C LYS A 483 28.70 -15.21 -12.31
N PHE A 484 27.81 -14.22 -12.18
CA PHE A 484 28.17 -12.79 -12.15
C PHE A 484 28.33 -12.24 -10.75
N PHE A 485 28.15 -13.05 -9.71
CA PHE A 485 28.26 -12.60 -8.33
C PHE A 485 29.52 -13.18 -7.67
N ASP A 486 30.12 -12.39 -6.79
CA ASP A 486 31.19 -12.87 -5.91
C ASP A 486 30.61 -13.77 -4.80
N THR A 487 31.46 -14.61 -4.22
CA THR A 487 31.15 -15.38 -3.00
C THR A 487 32.20 -15.08 -1.92
N PRO A 488 31.84 -14.39 -0.81
CA PRO A 488 30.54 -13.81 -0.53
C PRO A 488 30.21 -12.64 -1.47
N GLN A 489 28.92 -12.45 -1.73
CA GLN A 489 28.45 -11.36 -2.57
C GLN A 489 28.65 -10.02 -1.87
N HIS A 490 29.18 -9.05 -2.60
CA HIS A 490 29.49 -7.73 -2.05
C HIS A 490 28.35 -6.75 -2.34
N ASN A 491 27.41 -6.64 -1.40
CA ASN A 491 26.33 -5.66 -1.44
C ASN A 491 26.71 -4.42 -0.66
N LYS A 492 26.15 -3.27 -1.03
CA LYS A 492 26.37 -1.99 -0.33
C LYS A 492 25.04 -1.44 0.19
N LEU A 493 24.96 -1.11 1.47
CA LEU A 493 23.86 -0.40 2.09
C LEU A 493 24.21 1.09 2.18
N LYS A 494 23.29 1.96 1.79
CA LYS A 494 23.34 3.38 2.20
C LYS A 494 22.25 3.65 3.22
N LEU A 495 22.59 4.34 4.30
CA LEU A 495 21.62 4.95 5.21
C LEU A 495 21.60 6.45 4.92
N VAL A 496 20.52 6.94 4.32
CA VAL A 496 20.49 8.30 3.75
C VAL A 496 19.48 9.17 4.47
N LYS A 497 19.87 10.41 4.77
CA LYS A 497 19.01 11.48 5.29
C LYS A 497 18.97 12.65 4.32
N TYR A 498 17.76 13.07 3.96
CA TYR A 498 17.49 14.30 3.20
C TYR A 498 16.82 15.31 4.13
N PRO A 499 17.53 16.35 4.58
CA PRO A 499 16.92 17.45 5.32
C PRO A 499 15.81 18.12 4.50
N ALA A 500 14.81 18.69 5.17
CA ALA A 500 13.86 19.56 4.50
C ALA A 500 14.62 20.79 3.93
N PRO A 501 14.28 21.26 2.72
CA PRO A 501 14.86 22.50 2.22
C PRO A 501 14.47 23.67 3.13
N PRO A 502 15.29 24.73 3.21
CA PRO A 502 14.94 25.96 3.91
C PRO A 502 13.60 26.52 3.38
N PRO A 503 12.73 27.08 4.24
CA PRO A 503 11.42 27.63 3.82
C PRO A 503 11.51 28.69 2.71
N ASP A 504 12.61 29.45 2.71
CA ASP A 504 12.85 30.56 1.77
C ASP A 504 13.76 30.16 0.59
N ALA A 505 14.04 28.87 0.41
CA ALA A 505 14.88 28.42 -0.70
C ALA A 505 14.16 28.67 -2.04
N GLU A 506 14.83 29.35 -2.98
CA GLU A 506 14.36 29.42 -4.35
C GLU A 506 14.25 28.00 -4.93
N ILE A 507 13.05 27.61 -5.35
CA ILE A 507 12.77 26.31 -5.96
C ILE A 507 13.02 26.46 -7.46
N PRO A 508 14.09 25.86 -8.02
CA PRO A 508 14.35 25.93 -9.46
C PRO A 508 13.25 25.20 -10.24
N GLU A 509 13.12 25.54 -11.53
CA GLU A 509 12.29 24.76 -12.46
C GLU A 509 12.77 23.30 -12.48
N GLY A 510 11.93 22.39 -11.99
CA GLY A 510 12.27 20.97 -11.81
C GLY A 510 12.59 20.51 -10.38
N GLY A 511 12.55 21.40 -9.37
CA GLY A 511 12.67 21.08 -7.95
C GLY A 511 14.09 21.16 -7.38
N ILE A 512 14.21 21.04 -6.06
CA ILE A 512 15.51 21.03 -5.37
C ILE A 512 16.11 19.62 -5.44
N GLN A 513 17.35 19.51 -5.91
CA GLN A 513 18.04 18.22 -6.07
C GLN A 513 18.40 17.60 -4.72
N GLY A 514 17.71 16.52 -4.36
CA GLY A 514 18.16 15.62 -3.29
C GLY A 514 19.16 14.61 -3.83
N VAL A 515 18.84 13.99 -4.97
CA VAL A 515 19.77 13.23 -5.81
C VAL A 515 19.49 13.58 -7.26
N GLY A 516 20.55 13.88 -8.02
CA GLY A 516 20.44 14.21 -9.44
C GLY A 516 19.82 13.10 -10.29
N THR A 517 19.49 13.43 -11.53
CA THR A 517 18.97 12.46 -12.51
C THR A 517 20.02 11.40 -12.82
N HIS A 518 19.73 10.13 -12.55
CA HIS A 518 20.71 9.04 -12.72
C HIS A 518 20.06 7.66 -12.93
N LYS A 519 20.91 6.66 -13.17
CA LYS A 519 20.59 5.23 -13.15
C LYS A 519 21.61 4.53 -12.26
N ASP A 520 21.18 3.55 -11.47
CA ASP A 520 22.09 2.82 -10.58
C ASP A 520 23.08 1.95 -11.34
N GLY A 521 24.31 1.85 -10.84
CA GLY A 521 25.33 0.95 -11.40
C GLY A 521 25.18 -0.53 -11.00
N SER A 522 24.34 -0.84 -10.02
CA SER A 522 24.14 -2.17 -9.44
C SER A 522 23.53 -3.18 -10.42
N PHE A 523 23.38 -4.43 -9.98
CA PHE A 523 22.53 -5.43 -10.65
C PHE A 523 21.05 -5.15 -10.36
N LEU A 524 20.70 -5.16 -9.07
CA LEU A 524 19.42 -4.72 -8.53
C LEU A 524 19.68 -3.74 -7.38
N THR A 525 18.72 -2.86 -7.13
CA THR A 525 18.67 -2.04 -5.92
C THR A 525 17.41 -2.38 -5.15
N PHE A 526 17.54 -2.57 -3.83
CA PHE A 526 16.46 -2.84 -2.89
C PHE A 526 16.33 -1.64 -1.96
N LEU A 527 15.31 -0.82 -2.17
CA LEU A 527 15.09 0.42 -1.43
C LEU A 527 14.00 0.26 -0.36
N LEU A 528 14.39 0.48 0.89
CA LEU A 528 13.47 0.71 2.00
C LEU A 528 13.20 2.21 2.16
N GLN A 529 11.96 2.63 1.94
CA GLN A 529 11.49 3.99 2.19
C GLN A 529 11.08 4.12 3.67
N ALA A 530 12.00 4.58 4.52
CA ALA A 530 11.83 4.57 5.98
C ALA A 530 10.86 5.65 6.52
N THR A 531 10.40 6.59 5.69
CA THR A 531 9.50 7.70 6.06
C THR A 531 8.51 8.00 4.94
N PRO A 532 7.37 8.69 5.22
CA PRO A 532 6.26 8.84 4.27
C PRO A 532 6.48 9.86 3.12
N HIS A 533 7.69 10.39 2.97
CA HIS A 533 8.02 11.40 1.96
C HIS A 533 7.92 10.89 0.52
N THR A 534 7.32 11.67 -0.37
CA THR A 534 6.98 11.26 -1.75
C THR A 534 7.99 11.73 -2.81
N GLY A 535 9.18 12.17 -2.40
CA GLY A 535 10.15 12.79 -3.30
C GLY A 535 10.94 11.85 -4.23
N LEU A 536 10.67 10.54 -4.27
CA LEU A 536 11.29 9.64 -5.27
C LEU A 536 10.50 9.74 -6.58
N GLU A 537 11.18 10.03 -7.68
CA GLU A 537 10.57 10.15 -9.00
C GLU A 537 11.30 9.31 -10.04
N ILE A 538 10.55 8.58 -10.86
CA ILE A 538 11.04 7.68 -11.91
C ILE A 538 10.57 8.23 -13.24
N GLN A 539 11.48 8.37 -14.20
CA GLN A 539 11.15 8.86 -15.53
C GLN A 539 10.66 7.72 -16.41
N ASN A 540 9.45 7.83 -16.95
CA ASN A 540 8.97 6.89 -17.97
C ASN A 540 9.65 7.14 -19.33
N LYS A 541 9.40 6.29 -20.34
CA LYS A 541 10.09 6.39 -21.63
C LYS A 541 9.64 7.60 -22.45
N ASN A 542 8.51 8.21 -22.11
CA ASN A 542 8.06 9.51 -22.66
C ASN A 542 8.73 10.72 -22.00
N GLY A 543 9.62 10.51 -21.03
CA GLY A 543 10.32 11.58 -20.32
C GLY A 543 9.54 12.18 -19.15
N VAL A 544 8.36 11.64 -18.82
CA VAL A 544 7.51 12.12 -17.73
C VAL A 544 7.97 11.54 -16.39
N TRP A 545 8.04 12.37 -15.36
CA TRP A 545 8.40 11.97 -14.00
C TRP A 545 7.18 11.43 -13.24
N VAL A 546 7.28 10.19 -12.79
CA VAL A 546 6.25 9.45 -12.03
C VAL A 546 6.71 9.31 -10.58
N LYS A 547 5.90 9.76 -9.63
CA LYS A 547 6.21 9.63 -8.20
C LYS A 547 6.14 8.16 -7.74
N ALA A 548 7.03 7.79 -6.82
CA ALA A 548 6.99 6.53 -6.08
C ALA A 548 6.74 6.82 -4.59
N PRO A 549 5.48 7.04 -4.18
CA PRO A 549 5.15 7.26 -2.78
C PRO A 549 5.46 6.03 -1.92
N PRO A 550 5.90 6.20 -0.65
CA PRO A 550 6.15 5.07 0.23
C PRO A 550 4.88 4.24 0.47
N ILE A 551 4.99 2.92 0.29
CA ILE A 551 3.90 1.97 0.60
C ILE A 551 4.33 1.13 1.82
N PRO A 552 3.63 1.24 2.97
CA PRO A 552 3.97 0.47 4.16
C PRO A 552 4.05 -1.02 3.88
N GLY A 553 5.07 -1.67 4.44
CA GLY A 553 5.26 -3.11 4.27
C GLY A 553 6.01 -3.52 2.99
N THR A 554 6.41 -2.57 2.14
CA THR A 554 7.04 -2.87 0.83
C THR A 554 8.50 -2.45 0.74
N LEU A 555 9.20 -3.00 -0.24
CA LEU A 555 10.43 -2.43 -0.80
C LEU A 555 10.15 -1.92 -2.21
N VAL A 556 10.88 -0.89 -2.65
CA VAL A 556 11.01 -0.56 -4.07
C VAL A 556 12.21 -1.31 -4.60
N ILE A 557 12.05 -2.06 -5.69
CA ILE A 557 13.13 -2.72 -6.41
C ILE A 557 13.30 -2.03 -7.76
N ASN A 558 14.54 -1.72 -8.12
CA ASN A 558 14.87 -1.27 -9.46
C ASN A 558 16.03 -2.02 -10.10
N ILE A 559 15.98 -2.04 -11.43
CA ILE A 559 17.00 -2.64 -12.28
C ILE A 559 18.15 -1.66 -12.41
N GLY A 560 19.36 -2.14 -12.13
CA GLY A 560 20.57 -1.37 -12.34
C GLY A 560 21.19 -1.62 -13.71
N ARG A 561 22.13 -0.75 -14.08
CA ARG A 561 22.80 -0.76 -15.39
C ARG A 561 23.56 -2.06 -15.65
N SER A 562 24.06 -2.74 -14.61
CA SER A 562 24.75 -4.02 -14.78
C SER A 562 23.82 -5.09 -15.36
N LEU A 563 22.60 -5.21 -14.83
CA LEU A 563 21.61 -6.17 -15.34
C LEU A 563 21.10 -5.76 -16.73
N GLN A 564 20.86 -4.46 -16.96
CA GLN A 564 20.51 -3.97 -18.31
C GLN A 564 21.57 -4.35 -19.34
N ALA A 565 22.84 -4.15 -19.01
CA ALA A 565 23.95 -4.48 -19.89
C ALA A 565 24.02 -5.99 -20.14
N LEU A 566 24.06 -6.82 -19.08
CA LEU A 566 24.13 -8.28 -19.21
C LEU A 566 22.98 -8.84 -20.06
N THR A 567 21.81 -8.24 -19.97
CA THR A 567 20.63 -8.65 -20.74
C THR A 567 20.48 -7.95 -22.09
N LYS A 568 21.48 -7.16 -22.51
CA LYS A 568 21.49 -6.39 -23.76
C LYS A 568 20.22 -5.55 -23.95
N GLY A 569 19.77 -4.91 -22.88
CA GLY A 569 18.62 -4.00 -22.89
C GLY A 569 17.26 -4.66 -22.71
N VAL A 570 17.18 -5.98 -22.52
CA VAL A 570 15.92 -6.65 -22.18
C VAL A 570 15.39 -6.16 -20.84
N CYS A 571 16.22 -6.16 -19.80
CA CYS A 571 15.86 -5.49 -18.54
C CYS A 571 16.20 -4.00 -18.65
N THR A 572 15.25 -3.12 -18.36
CA THR A 572 15.45 -1.68 -18.48
C THR A 572 15.94 -1.10 -17.15
N ALA A 573 17.13 -0.48 -17.13
CA ALA A 573 17.51 0.39 -16.02
C ALA A 573 16.90 1.78 -16.26
N THR A 574 16.04 2.21 -15.34
CA THR A 574 15.21 3.40 -15.54
C THR A 574 15.78 4.59 -14.80
N THR A 575 15.73 5.74 -15.47
CA THR A 575 16.20 7.01 -14.94
C THR A 575 15.33 7.43 -13.77
N HIS A 576 15.95 7.87 -12.67
CA HIS A 576 15.24 8.32 -11.48
C HIS A 576 15.99 9.47 -10.78
N ARG A 577 15.30 10.17 -9.88
CA ARG A 577 15.85 11.28 -9.08
C ARG A 577 15.18 11.36 -7.71
N VAL A 578 15.76 12.17 -6.82
CA VAL A 578 15.09 12.58 -5.58
C VAL A 578 14.84 14.09 -5.62
N ASN A 579 13.56 14.46 -5.55
CA ASN A 579 13.07 15.83 -5.55
C ASN A 579 12.70 16.25 -4.12
N LEU A 580 13.27 17.36 -3.66
CA LEU A 580 13.05 17.89 -2.31
C LEU A 580 12.00 18.99 -2.24
N SER A 581 11.10 19.13 -3.23
CA SER A 581 10.05 20.14 -3.15
C SER A 581 9.31 20.12 -1.79
N PRO A 582 8.98 21.27 -1.19
CA PRO A 582 8.39 21.35 0.15
C PRO A 582 7.11 20.53 0.35
N GLU A 583 6.29 20.36 -0.69
CA GLU A 583 5.08 19.54 -0.65
C GLU A 583 5.35 18.05 -0.36
N ASN A 584 6.57 17.57 -0.62
CA ASN A 584 6.97 16.19 -0.31
C ASN A 584 7.28 15.99 1.19
N TYR A 585 7.31 17.07 1.99
CA TYR A 585 7.71 17.13 3.40
C TYR A 585 6.57 17.48 4.36
N VAL A 586 5.35 17.61 3.85
CA VAL A 586 4.15 17.92 4.64
C VAL A 586 3.02 16.94 4.35
N SER A 587 2.22 16.61 5.35
CA SER A 587 0.96 15.88 5.19
C SER A 587 -0.13 16.74 4.57
N ALA A 588 -1.24 16.10 4.20
CA ALA A 588 -2.40 16.77 3.61
C ALA A 588 -3.00 17.88 4.50
N ASP A 589 -2.81 17.80 5.81
CA ASP A 589 -3.22 18.81 6.80
C ASP A 589 -2.16 19.91 7.05
N GLY A 590 -1.01 19.85 6.36
CA GLY A 590 0.09 20.80 6.49
C GLY A 590 1.12 20.47 7.58
N THR A 591 0.98 19.35 8.31
CA THR A 591 1.94 18.95 9.34
C THR A 591 3.27 18.50 8.72
N SER A 592 4.40 18.98 9.23
CA SER A 592 5.72 18.58 8.73
C SER A 592 6.08 17.14 9.11
N PHE A 593 6.65 16.39 8.16
CA PHE A 593 7.19 15.05 8.39
C PHE A 593 8.62 15.05 8.96
N GLY A 594 9.27 16.21 9.06
CA GLY A 594 10.70 16.29 9.41
C GLY A 594 11.60 15.83 8.24
N PRO A 595 12.81 15.31 8.49
CA PRO A 595 13.71 14.85 7.43
C PRO A 595 13.25 13.52 6.81
N ARG A 596 13.58 13.31 5.54
CA ARG A 596 13.34 12.05 4.83
C ARG A 596 14.49 11.07 5.04
N TYR A 597 14.16 9.83 5.37
CA TYR A 597 15.11 8.72 5.45
C TYR A 597 14.86 7.68 4.36
N SER A 598 15.92 7.15 3.74
CA SER A 598 15.83 6.16 2.66
C SER A 598 17.04 5.24 2.66
N PHE A 599 16.81 3.92 2.74
CA PHE A 599 17.86 2.93 3.00
C PHE A 599 17.97 1.94 1.83
N PRO A 600 18.68 2.28 0.73
CA PRO A 600 18.89 1.36 -0.38
C PRO A 600 20.05 0.39 -0.16
N VAL A 601 19.84 -0.87 -0.55
CA VAL A 601 20.89 -1.88 -0.72
C VAL A 601 21.13 -2.13 -2.20
N PHE A 602 22.38 -1.97 -2.63
CA PHE A 602 22.82 -2.17 -4.00
C PHE A 602 23.45 -3.56 -4.13
N GLN A 603 22.86 -4.40 -4.98
CA GLN A 603 23.36 -5.73 -5.28
C GLN A 603 24.56 -5.62 -6.24
N GLY A 604 25.76 -5.90 -5.73
CA GLY A 604 26.99 -5.83 -6.52
C GLY A 604 27.17 -7.06 -7.41
N ILE A 605 27.83 -6.86 -8.57
CA ILE A 605 28.38 -7.93 -9.40
C ILE A 605 29.88 -8.08 -9.16
N LYS A 606 30.42 -9.25 -9.49
CA LYS A 606 31.87 -9.49 -9.47
C LYS A 606 32.55 -8.44 -10.34
N THR A 607 33.61 -7.87 -9.80
CA THR A 607 34.44 -6.94 -10.58
C THR A 607 35.35 -7.71 -11.52
N ASP A 608 35.83 -8.89 -11.11
CA ASP A 608 36.77 -9.70 -11.90
C ASP A 608 36.11 -10.88 -12.64
N GLY A 609 36.42 -11.04 -13.92
CA GLY A 609 35.95 -12.13 -14.77
C GLY A 609 36.14 -11.85 -16.27
N THR A 610 36.20 -12.90 -17.09
CA THR A 610 36.35 -12.83 -18.55
C THR A 610 35.12 -13.31 -19.32
N ASP A 611 34.31 -14.19 -18.72
CA ASP A 611 33.06 -14.66 -19.32
C ASP A 611 31.88 -13.78 -18.91
N ASN A 612 31.47 -12.92 -19.85
CA ASN A 612 30.28 -12.07 -19.74
C ASN A 612 29.13 -12.57 -20.62
N SER A 613 29.20 -13.81 -21.13
CA SER A 613 28.17 -14.36 -22.01
C SER A 613 26.86 -14.62 -21.27
N LEU A 614 25.74 -14.26 -21.89
CA LEU A 614 24.41 -14.59 -21.41
C LEU A 614 23.54 -14.90 -22.62
N GLU A 615 23.01 -16.13 -22.68
CA GLU A 615 22.07 -16.53 -23.72
C GLU A 615 20.64 -16.21 -23.27
N ILE A 616 20.01 -15.29 -23.97
CA ILE A 616 18.61 -14.93 -23.78
C ILE A 616 17.81 -15.50 -24.96
N PRO A 617 16.69 -16.21 -24.72
CA PRO A 617 15.83 -16.73 -25.77
C PRO A 617 15.37 -15.63 -26.75
N GLN A 618 15.25 -15.97 -28.04
CA GLN A 618 14.93 -14.98 -29.06
C GLN A 618 13.57 -14.31 -28.82
N HIS A 619 12.55 -15.08 -28.43
CA HIS A 619 11.21 -14.54 -28.15
C HIS A 619 11.19 -13.54 -27.00
N ILE A 620 12.16 -13.60 -26.09
CA ILE A 620 12.33 -12.62 -25.00
C ILE A 620 13.03 -11.36 -25.50
N LYS A 621 14.04 -11.48 -26.36
CA LYS A 621 14.67 -10.33 -27.02
C LYS A 621 13.65 -9.54 -27.84
N ASP A 622 12.74 -10.26 -28.51
CA ASP A 622 11.69 -9.69 -29.34
C ASP A 622 10.66 -8.85 -28.56
N LEU A 623 10.64 -8.94 -27.22
CA LEU A 623 9.81 -8.08 -26.36
C LEU A 623 10.27 -6.62 -26.37
N VAL A 624 11.56 -6.36 -26.64
CA VAL A 624 12.11 -5.00 -26.69
C VAL A 624 11.87 -4.40 -28.08
N LYS A 625 10.86 -3.55 -28.21
CA LYS A 625 10.54 -2.90 -29.50
C LYS A 625 11.32 -1.60 -29.78
N ASP A 626 12.00 -1.07 -28.77
CA ASP A 626 12.72 0.21 -28.84
C ASP A 626 14.21 -0.01 -29.19
N GLU A 627 14.59 0.31 -30.43
CA GLU A 627 15.98 0.20 -30.91
C GLU A 627 16.95 1.13 -30.17
N LYS A 628 16.47 2.27 -29.65
CA LYS A 628 17.31 3.20 -28.89
C LYS A 628 17.71 2.58 -27.56
N VAL A 629 16.77 1.93 -26.85
CA VAL A 629 17.07 1.20 -25.60
C VAL A 629 18.08 0.07 -25.84
N ARG A 630 17.97 -0.65 -26.97
CA ARG A 630 18.94 -1.69 -27.36
C ARG A 630 20.32 -1.09 -27.61
N SER A 631 20.41 -0.04 -28.44
CA SER A 631 21.69 0.61 -28.76
C SER A 631 22.38 1.26 -27.54
N GLU A 632 21.60 1.87 -26.64
CA GLU A 632 22.13 2.42 -25.37
C GLU A 632 22.59 1.33 -24.41
N ALA A 633 21.88 0.19 -24.38
CA ALA A 633 22.26 -0.95 -23.57
C ALA A 633 23.52 -1.66 -24.13
N GLU A 634 23.66 -1.78 -25.45
CA GLU A 634 24.86 -2.30 -26.11
C GLU A 634 26.05 -1.36 -25.88
N ALA A 635 25.87 -0.04 -26.08
CA ALA A 635 26.91 0.94 -25.76
C ALA A 635 27.27 0.95 -24.27
N THR A 636 26.30 0.68 -23.38
CA THR A 636 26.55 0.51 -21.95
C THR A 636 27.26 -0.81 -21.65
N PHE A 637 26.93 -1.91 -22.34
CA PHE A 637 27.57 -3.21 -22.19
C PHE A 637 29.04 -3.17 -22.60
N ASP A 638 29.35 -2.58 -23.76
CA ASP A 638 30.72 -2.41 -24.23
C ASP A 638 31.53 -1.51 -23.27
N LYS A 639 30.89 -0.48 -22.72
CA LYS A 639 31.45 0.39 -21.66
C LYS A 639 31.45 -0.24 -20.26
N MET A 640 30.76 -1.35 -20.02
CA MET A 640 30.66 -2.01 -18.71
C MET A 640 31.47 -3.32 -18.61
N PHE A 641 31.80 -3.93 -19.74
CA PHE A 641 32.44 -5.24 -19.78
C PHE A 641 33.69 -5.32 -20.67
N GLY A 642 34.18 -4.19 -21.20
CA GLY A 642 35.49 -4.08 -21.84
C GLY A 642 36.67 -4.08 -20.84
N GLU A 643 37.92 -4.13 -21.34
CA GLU A 643 39.14 -4.23 -20.51
C GLU A 643 39.37 -3.01 -19.58
N SER A 644 38.73 -1.85 -19.83
CA SER A 644 38.95 -0.57 -19.11
C SER A 644 37.88 -0.18 -18.06
N VAL A 645 36.93 -1.06 -17.74
CA VAL A 645 35.71 -0.66 -17.00
C VAL A 645 35.86 -0.66 -15.48
N ARG A 646 36.60 -1.62 -14.92
CA ARG A 646 36.84 -1.67 -13.46
C ARG A 646 37.49 -0.37 -12.98
N GLU A 647 38.41 0.12 -13.80
CA GLU A 647 39.02 1.44 -13.65
C GLU A 647 37.97 2.55 -13.79
N ALA A 648 37.09 2.52 -14.80
CA ALA A 648 36.03 3.53 -14.94
C ALA A 648 35.06 3.61 -13.73
N VAL A 649 34.63 2.48 -13.16
CA VAL A 649 33.77 2.46 -11.95
C VAL A 649 34.53 3.03 -10.76
N PHE A 650 35.80 2.67 -10.61
CA PHE A 650 36.66 3.18 -9.56
C PHE A 650 36.92 4.68 -9.70
N ILE A 651 37.22 5.16 -10.91
CA ILE A 651 37.37 6.57 -11.25
C ILE A 651 36.08 7.34 -10.99
N SER A 652 34.92 6.80 -11.39
CA SER A 652 33.62 7.40 -11.05
C SER A 652 33.47 7.59 -9.55
N ARG A 653 33.82 6.58 -8.74
CA ARG A 653 33.75 6.66 -7.28
C ARG A 653 34.70 7.72 -6.72
N ILE A 654 35.93 7.78 -7.22
CA ILE A 654 36.92 8.80 -6.85
C ILE A 654 36.40 10.22 -7.17
N THR A 655 35.77 10.41 -8.33
CA THR A 655 35.24 11.73 -8.72
C THR A 655 33.97 12.13 -7.97
N SER A 656 33.16 11.15 -7.51
CA SER A 656 31.97 11.40 -6.68
C SER A 656 32.30 11.68 -5.21
N TYR A 657 33.40 11.12 -4.70
CA TYR A 657 33.91 11.32 -3.33
C TYR A 657 35.34 11.85 -3.36
N GLN A 658 35.46 13.14 -3.72
CA GLN A 658 36.75 13.78 -3.96
C GLN A 658 37.59 13.93 -2.69
N ASP A 659 36.99 13.90 -1.51
CA ASP A 659 37.65 13.86 -0.21
C ASP A 659 38.42 12.55 0.01
N VAL A 660 37.79 11.40 -0.26
CA VAL A 660 38.44 10.09 -0.30
C VAL A 660 39.53 10.07 -1.37
N GLY A 661 39.20 10.56 -2.57
CA GLY A 661 40.12 10.65 -3.71
C GLY A 661 41.37 11.46 -3.38
N THR A 662 41.22 12.62 -2.74
CA THR A 662 42.34 13.48 -2.34
C THR A 662 43.25 12.80 -1.32
N ARG A 663 42.66 12.09 -0.35
CA ARG A 663 43.43 11.47 0.73
C ARG A 663 44.15 10.19 0.32
N TRP A 664 43.51 9.35 -0.49
CA TRP A 664 44.00 8.00 -0.79
C TRP A 664 44.46 7.82 -2.23
N TYR A 665 43.97 8.64 -3.17
CA TYR A 665 44.19 8.47 -4.62
C TYR A 665 44.45 9.81 -5.35
N PRO A 666 45.33 10.70 -4.85
CA PRO A 666 45.41 12.09 -5.32
C PRO A 666 45.77 12.22 -6.80
N ASP A 667 46.69 11.39 -7.30
CA ASP A 667 47.11 11.42 -8.70
C ASP A 667 46.00 10.95 -9.65
N LEU A 668 45.27 9.90 -9.26
CA LEU A 668 44.14 9.38 -10.04
C LEU A 668 42.99 10.39 -10.07
N LEU A 669 42.67 11.03 -8.93
CA LEU A 669 41.66 12.08 -8.87
C LEU A 669 42.01 13.24 -9.79
N LYS A 670 43.26 13.73 -9.72
CA LYS A 670 43.72 14.84 -10.57
C LYS A 670 43.56 14.52 -12.06
N LYS A 671 44.03 13.35 -12.49
CA LYS A 671 43.91 12.89 -13.88
C LYS A 671 42.45 12.81 -14.32
N ALA A 672 41.59 12.23 -13.49
CA ALA A 672 40.16 12.07 -13.79
C ALA A 672 39.43 13.41 -13.95
N LEU A 673 39.72 14.39 -13.09
CA LEU A 673 39.13 15.73 -13.18
C LEU A 673 39.62 16.52 -14.40
N GLU A 674 40.90 16.39 -14.76
CA GLU A 674 41.43 16.99 -15.99
C GLU A 674 40.76 16.43 -17.25
N GLU A 675 40.56 15.11 -17.30
CA GLU A 675 39.84 14.44 -18.40
C GLU A 675 38.37 14.86 -18.46
N GLN A 676 37.68 14.94 -17.31
CA GLN A 676 36.30 15.44 -17.26
C GLN A 676 36.21 16.90 -17.73
N GLY A 677 37.19 17.74 -17.38
CA GLY A 677 37.28 19.12 -17.85
C GLY A 677 37.47 19.24 -19.36
N LYS A 678 38.33 18.40 -19.95
CA LYS A 678 38.53 18.33 -21.41
C LYS A 678 37.27 17.89 -22.15
N PHE A 679 36.56 16.90 -21.62
CA PHE A 679 35.29 16.45 -22.19
C PHE A 679 34.24 17.57 -22.18
N ARG A 680 34.14 18.33 -21.08
CA ARG A 680 33.23 19.48 -20.98
C ARG A 680 33.57 20.62 -21.95
N ALA A 681 34.85 20.83 -22.25
CA ALA A 681 35.26 21.87 -23.20
C ALA A 681 34.99 21.49 -24.67
N ALA A 682 34.74 20.19 -24.94
CA ALA A 682 34.51 19.65 -26.28
C ALA A 682 33.03 19.39 -26.59
N ALA A 683 32.15 19.40 -25.58
CA ALA A 683 30.70 19.22 -25.68
C ALA A 683 29.99 20.57 -25.56
#